data_AF-B4DT06-F1
#
_entry.id   AF-B4DT06-F1
#
_cell.length_a   1.000
_cell.length_b   1.000
_cell.length_c   1.000
_cell.angle_alpha   90.00
_cell.angle_beta   90.00
_cell.angle_gamma   90.00
#
_symmetry.space_group_name_H-M   'P 1'
#
loop_
_entity.id
_entity.type
_entity.pdbx_description
1 polymer ?
#
loop_
_entity_poly.entity_id
_entity_poly.type
_entity_poly.pdbx_seq_one_letter_code
_entity_poly.pdbx_strand_id
1 'polypeptide(L)'
;MVASARVQKLVRRYKLAIATALAILLLQGLVVWSFSGLEEDEAGEKGRQRKPRPLDPGEGSKDTDSSAGRRGSTGRRHGRWRGRAESPGVPVAKVVRAVTSRQRASRRVPPAPPPEAPGRQNLSGAAAGEALVGAAGFPPHGDTGSVEGAPQPTDNGFTPKCEIVGKDALSALARASTKQCQQEIANVVCLHQAGSLMPKAVPRHCQLTGKMSPGIQWDESQAQQPMDGPPVRIAYMLVVHGRAIRQLKRLLKAVYHEQHFFYIHVDKRSDYLHREVVELAQGYDNVRVTPWRMVTIWGGASLLRMYLRSMRDLLEVPGWAWDFFINLSATDYPTRTNEELVAFLSKNRDKNFLKSHGRDNSRFIKKQGLDRLFHECDSHMWRLGERQIPAGIVVDGGSDWFVLTRSFVEYVVYTDDPLVAQLRQFYTYTLLPAESFFHTVLENSLACETLVDNNLRVTNWNRKLGCKCQYKHIVDWCGCSPNDFKPQDFLRLQQVSRPTFFARKFESTVNQEVLEILDFHLYGSYPPGTPALKAYWENTYDAADGPSGLSDVMLTAYTAFARLSLHHAATAAPPMGTPLCRFEPRGLPSSVHLYFYDDHFQGYLVTQAVQPSAQGPAETLEMWLMPQGSLKLLGRSDQASRLQSLENRGLSMLPRLVSNSWPQAVLPLQPPKALG
;
A
#
# COMPACT_ATOMS: atom_id res chain seq x y z
N MET A 1 -49.76 -12.40 -2.09
CA MET A 1 -49.53 -13.79 -2.56
C MET A 1 -49.98 -14.77 -1.48
N VAL A 2 -50.92 -15.66 -1.77
CA VAL A 2 -51.40 -16.68 -0.81
C VAL A 2 -50.43 -17.87 -0.84
N ALA A 3 -49.84 -18.20 0.31
CA ALA A 3 -48.91 -19.35 0.38
C ALA A 3 -49.67 -20.67 0.20
N SER A 4 -49.20 -21.50 -0.73
CA SER A 4 -49.79 -22.82 -1.03
C SER A 4 -50.00 -23.67 0.23
N ALA A 5 -51.11 -24.40 0.30
CA ALA A 5 -51.47 -25.25 1.44
C ALA A 5 -50.39 -26.31 1.80
N ARG A 6 -49.50 -26.66 0.85
CA ARG A 6 -48.31 -27.50 1.12
C ARG A 6 -47.29 -26.81 2.02
N VAL A 7 -47.07 -25.50 1.86
CA VAL A 7 -46.15 -24.69 2.68
C VAL A 7 -46.67 -24.58 4.11
N GLN A 8 -47.97 -24.33 4.30
CA GLN A 8 -48.57 -24.27 5.64
C GLN A 8 -48.48 -25.61 6.40
N LYS A 9 -48.63 -26.75 5.72
CA LYS A 9 -48.39 -28.08 6.32
C LYS A 9 -46.91 -28.31 6.68
N LEU A 10 -45.97 -27.83 5.85
CA LEU A 10 -44.54 -27.92 6.13
C LEU A 10 -44.14 -27.08 7.35
N VAL A 11 -44.58 -25.81 7.40
CA VAL A 11 -44.35 -24.91 8.55
C VAL A 11 -44.95 -25.47 9.83
N ARG A 12 -46.16 -26.07 9.79
CA ARG A 12 -46.74 -26.75 10.97
C ARG A 12 -45.89 -27.93 11.46
N ARG A 13 -45.26 -28.71 10.57
CA ARG A 13 -44.39 -29.83 10.97
C ARG A 13 -43.06 -29.40 11.59
N TYR A 14 -42.45 -28.32 11.09
CA TYR A 14 -41.14 -27.86 11.58
C TYR A 14 -41.21 -26.74 12.62
N LYS A 15 -42.39 -26.22 12.96
CA LYS A 15 -42.58 -25.18 14.00
C LYS A 15 -41.89 -25.52 15.32
N LEU A 16 -41.97 -26.76 15.78
CA LEU A 16 -41.35 -27.19 17.04
C LEU A 16 -39.81 -27.19 16.94
N ALA A 17 -39.26 -27.70 15.83
CA ALA A 17 -37.82 -27.75 15.57
C ALA A 17 -37.21 -26.35 15.38
N ILE A 18 -37.94 -25.43 14.75
CA ILE A 18 -37.53 -24.03 14.61
C ILE A 18 -37.57 -23.32 15.97
N ALA A 19 -38.59 -23.60 16.80
CA ALA A 19 -38.67 -23.05 18.14
C ALA A 19 -37.53 -23.54 19.05
N THR A 20 -37.17 -24.83 19.01
CA THR A 20 -36.01 -25.34 19.76
C THR A 20 -34.69 -24.78 19.25
N ALA A 21 -34.50 -24.63 17.93
CA ALA A 21 -33.30 -24.00 17.39
C ALA A 21 -33.15 -22.53 17.82
N LEU A 22 -34.24 -21.76 17.84
CA LEU A 22 -34.26 -20.38 18.34
C LEU A 22 -34.04 -20.31 19.86
N ALA A 23 -34.59 -21.25 20.64
CA ALA A 23 -34.35 -21.33 22.08
C ALA A 23 -32.88 -21.66 22.41
N ILE A 24 -32.25 -22.55 21.64
CA ILE A 24 -30.81 -22.86 21.79
C ILE A 24 -29.95 -21.64 21.45
N LEU A 25 -30.27 -20.90 20.38
CA LEU A 25 -29.56 -19.66 20.04
C LEU A 25 -29.75 -18.57 21.09
N LEU A 26 -30.94 -18.44 21.68
CA LEU A 26 -31.20 -17.51 22.79
C LEU A 26 -30.44 -17.91 24.06
N LEU A 27 -30.38 -19.21 24.39
CA LEU A 27 -29.58 -19.70 25.52
C LEU A 27 -28.08 -19.49 25.30
N GLN A 28 -27.57 -19.73 24.08
CA GLN A 28 -26.17 -19.44 23.74
C GLN A 28 -25.87 -17.93 23.80
N GLY A 29 -26.79 -17.08 23.34
CA GLY A 29 -26.68 -15.63 23.48
C GLY A 29 -26.68 -15.16 24.93
N LEU A 30 -27.57 -15.71 25.77
CA LEU A 30 -27.63 -15.41 27.20
C LEU A 30 -26.40 -15.88 27.97
N VAL A 31 -25.83 -17.04 27.62
CA VAL A 31 -24.57 -17.51 28.22
C VAL A 31 -23.40 -16.60 27.83
N VAL A 32 -23.27 -16.21 26.55
CA VAL A 32 -22.23 -15.26 26.12
C VAL A 32 -22.40 -13.91 26.83
N TRP A 33 -23.63 -13.39 26.94
CA TRP A 33 -23.88 -12.12 27.61
C TRP A 33 -23.63 -12.19 29.13
N SER A 34 -23.93 -13.33 29.78
CA SER A 34 -23.65 -13.57 31.20
C SER A 34 -22.16 -13.69 31.54
N PHE A 35 -21.29 -13.97 30.56
CA PHE A 35 -19.83 -13.93 30.75
C PHE A 35 -19.22 -12.55 30.41
N SER A 36 -19.91 -11.69 29.66
CA SER A 36 -19.49 -10.30 29.43
C SER A 36 -19.92 -9.32 30.53
N GLY A 37 -20.76 -9.75 31.48
CA GLY A 37 -21.26 -8.93 32.59
C GLY A 37 -20.63 -9.23 33.96
N LEU A 38 -19.41 -9.76 34.01
CA LEU A 38 -18.73 -10.17 35.25
C LEU A 38 -17.29 -9.62 35.41
N GLU A 39 -16.85 -8.66 34.58
CA GLU A 39 -15.54 -8.00 34.73
C GLU A 39 -15.60 -6.47 34.91
N GLU A 40 -16.79 -5.85 34.95
CA GLU A 40 -16.96 -4.42 35.25
C GLU A 40 -18.10 -4.20 36.26
N ASP A 41 -17.76 -4.07 37.55
CA ASP A 41 -18.35 -3.09 38.49
C ASP A 41 -17.75 -3.19 39.92
N GLU A 42 -16.73 -2.39 40.22
CA GLU A 42 -16.45 -1.89 41.57
C GLU A 42 -16.00 -0.42 41.53
N ALA A 43 -16.96 0.52 41.42
CA ALA A 43 -16.87 1.88 41.98
C ALA A 43 -18.25 2.58 41.89
N GLY A 44 -18.98 2.68 42.99
CA GLY A 44 -20.39 3.10 42.99
C GLY A 44 -20.67 4.60 42.97
N GLU A 45 -21.82 4.98 42.41
CA GLU A 45 -22.43 6.31 42.58
C GLU A 45 -23.03 6.53 43.97
N LYS A 46 -22.91 7.77 44.48
CA LYS A 46 -23.97 8.46 45.25
C LYS A 46 -23.74 9.98 45.25
N GLY A 47 -24.49 10.70 44.41
CA GLY A 47 -24.39 12.16 44.32
C GLY A 47 -25.24 12.92 45.37
N ARG A 48 -24.88 14.20 45.60
CA ARG A 48 -25.82 15.25 46.05
C ARG A 48 -25.34 16.65 45.68
N GLN A 49 -26.30 17.55 45.49
CA GLN A 49 -26.17 18.86 44.80
C GLN A 49 -25.53 19.97 45.66
N ARG A 50 -24.85 20.94 45.02
CA ARG A 50 -25.11 22.40 45.19
C ARG A 50 -24.44 23.28 44.10
N LYS A 51 -24.92 24.53 43.98
CA LYS A 51 -24.61 25.54 42.93
C LYS A 51 -23.43 26.48 43.34
N PRO A 52 -22.93 27.40 42.46
CA PRO A 52 -21.47 27.65 42.31
C PRO A 52 -20.94 29.07 42.65
N ARG A 53 -19.61 29.24 42.42
CA ARG A 53 -18.77 30.48 42.30
C ARG A 53 -18.23 31.12 43.60
N PRO A 54 -17.14 31.94 43.55
CA PRO A 54 -15.99 32.01 42.61
C PRO A 54 -14.59 32.18 43.28
N LEU A 55 -13.48 32.20 42.49
CA LEU A 55 -12.19 32.98 42.59
C LEU A 55 -11.48 33.15 43.97
N ASP A 56 -10.15 33.18 44.16
CA ASP A 56 -8.96 33.26 43.25
C ASP A 56 -7.68 32.70 43.99
N PRO A 57 -6.38 33.02 43.69
CA PRO A 57 -5.26 32.09 43.87
C PRO A 57 -4.34 32.38 45.09
N GLY A 58 -3.35 31.52 45.31
CA GLY A 58 -2.20 31.81 46.16
C GLY A 58 -1.19 30.65 46.27
N GLU A 59 0.09 31.02 46.12
CA GLU A 59 1.36 30.43 46.61
C GLU A 59 1.32 29.09 47.41
N GLY A 60 2.32 28.20 47.30
CA GLY A 60 3.62 28.28 46.62
C GLY A 60 4.67 27.44 47.38
N SER A 61 5.92 27.49 46.90
CA SER A 61 7.14 27.16 47.68
C SER A 61 7.38 25.70 48.14
N LYS A 62 8.36 25.06 47.47
CA LYS A 62 9.49 24.33 48.09
C LYS A 62 9.23 22.97 48.77
N ASP A 63 10.23 22.11 48.98
CA ASP A 63 11.59 21.95 48.42
C ASP A 63 12.03 20.53 48.83
N THR A 64 12.83 19.83 48.01
CA THR A 64 13.82 18.81 48.45
C THR A 64 13.27 17.56 49.22
N ASP A 65 14.00 16.45 49.42
CA ASP A 65 15.24 15.98 48.82
C ASP A 65 15.24 14.43 48.73
N SER A 66 16.25 13.90 48.05
CA SER A 66 17.02 12.67 48.37
C SER A 66 16.54 11.82 49.57
N SER A 67 16.54 10.48 49.50
CA SER A 67 17.79 9.72 49.30
C SER A 67 17.57 8.23 49.04
N ALA A 68 18.56 7.62 48.40
CA ALA A 68 18.71 6.18 48.20
C ALA A 68 18.80 5.32 49.49
N GLY A 69 18.34 4.07 49.37
CA GLY A 69 19.30 2.95 49.43
C GLY A 69 19.08 1.78 50.40
N ARG A 70 19.73 0.64 50.03
CA ARG A 70 19.97 -0.63 50.76
C ARG A 70 18.77 -1.59 50.85
N ARG A 71 18.82 -2.85 50.36
CA ARG A 71 19.75 -4.02 50.53
C ARG A 71 19.38 -4.93 51.71
N GLY A 72 19.31 -6.24 51.45
CA GLY A 72 19.21 -7.35 52.43
C GLY A 72 17.87 -8.10 52.33
N SER A 73 17.72 -9.25 51.66
CA SER A 73 18.39 -10.57 51.66
C SER A 73 17.88 -11.56 52.72
N THR A 74 17.88 -12.86 52.36
CA THR A 74 17.44 -14.04 53.14
C THR A 74 15.92 -14.25 53.23
N GLY A 75 15.38 -15.48 53.25
CA GLY A 75 16.07 -16.78 53.20
C GLY A 75 15.17 -18.00 52.94
N ARG A 76 15.83 -19.14 52.69
CA ARG A 76 15.32 -20.49 52.34
C ARG A 76 14.17 -21.02 53.22
N ARG A 77 13.33 -21.87 52.63
CA ARG A 77 12.96 -23.19 53.21
C ARG A 77 12.91 -24.29 52.14
N HIS A 78 13.34 -25.51 52.51
CA HIS A 78 13.25 -26.73 51.71
C HIS A 78 11.97 -27.52 52.02
N GLY A 79 11.50 -28.29 51.04
CA GLY A 79 10.62 -29.46 51.20
C GLY A 79 10.94 -30.46 50.08
N ARG A 80 11.02 -31.77 50.38
CA ARG A 80 11.60 -32.81 49.49
C ARG A 80 10.80 -34.12 49.60
N TRP A 81 10.89 -34.98 48.55
CA TRP A 81 10.36 -36.36 48.42
C TRP A 81 8.84 -36.45 48.12
N ARG A 82 8.31 -37.38 47.31
CA ARG A 82 8.78 -38.61 46.61
C ARG A 82 8.23 -38.58 45.14
N GLY A 83 8.59 -39.42 44.17
CA GLY A 83 9.51 -40.57 44.14
C GLY A 83 8.84 -41.94 43.88
N ARG A 84 8.44 -42.25 42.63
CA ARG A 84 8.43 -43.62 42.04
C ARG A 84 8.54 -43.55 40.49
N ALA A 85 8.36 -44.68 39.79
CA ALA A 85 9.10 -45.02 38.56
C ALA A 85 8.39 -46.04 37.64
N GLU A 86 8.79 -45.98 36.36
CA GLU A 86 9.02 -47.04 35.34
C GLU A 86 7.98 -48.13 34.96
N SER A 87 7.61 -48.11 33.66
CA SER A 87 7.60 -49.23 32.68
C SER A 87 6.57 -50.39 32.81
N PRO A 88 6.36 -51.28 31.79
CA PRO A 88 6.78 -51.29 30.36
C PRO A 88 5.69 -51.62 29.28
N GLY A 89 5.96 -51.30 28.00
CA GLY A 89 6.03 -52.29 26.89
C GLY A 89 4.81 -52.89 26.14
N VAL A 90 4.95 -52.92 24.80
CA VAL A 90 4.56 -53.97 23.80
C VAL A 90 3.21 -53.82 23.01
N PRO A 91 3.14 -54.17 21.69
CA PRO A 91 2.12 -53.66 20.77
C PRO A 91 1.25 -54.72 20.05
N VAL A 92 0.20 -54.24 19.36
CA VAL A 92 -0.63 -54.96 18.37
C VAL A 92 -1.13 -53.93 17.33
N ALA A 93 -1.42 -54.18 16.06
CA ALA A 93 -0.93 -55.02 14.97
C ALA A 93 -1.79 -54.63 13.72
N LYS A 94 -1.35 -54.97 12.51
CA LYS A 94 -2.00 -54.57 11.24
C LYS A 94 -3.41 -55.17 11.08
N VAL A 95 -4.32 -54.43 10.44
CA VAL A 95 -5.37 -55.02 9.57
C VAL A 95 -5.22 -54.47 8.16
N VAL A 96 -4.83 -55.36 7.24
CA VAL A 96 -4.87 -55.15 5.79
C VAL A 96 -6.23 -55.64 5.30
N ARG A 97 -6.87 -54.89 4.39
CA ARG A 97 -7.94 -55.46 3.56
C ARG A 97 -7.77 -54.99 2.12
N ALA A 98 -7.57 -55.95 1.22
CA ALA A 98 -7.36 -55.75 -0.20
C ALA A 98 -8.43 -56.54 -0.99
N VAL A 99 -8.45 -56.31 -2.32
CA VAL A 99 -9.24 -57.04 -3.33
C VAL A 99 -10.76 -56.75 -3.21
N THR A 100 -11.55 -56.46 -4.26
CA THR A 100 -11.52 -56.95 -5.65
C THR A 100 -11.79 -55.89 -6.72
N SER A 101 -11.12 -56.03 -7.87
CA SER A 101 -11.49 -55.40 -9.14
C SER A 101 -12.65 -56.15 -9.82
N ARG A 102 -13.47 -55.44 -10.61
CA ARG A 102 -14.16 -56.02 -11.77
C ARG A 102 -14.53 -54.93 -12.79
N GLN A 103 -13.94 -55.03 -13.99
CA GLN A 103 -14.32 -54.23 -15.14
C GLN A 103 -15.64 -54.72 -15.73
N ARG A 104 -16.41 -53.82 -16.37
CA ARG A 104 -17.28 -54.18 -17.48
C ARG A 104 -17.35 -53.03 -18.48
N ALA A 105 -17.02 -53.31 -19.73
CA ALA A 105 -17.01 -52.33 -20.80
C ALA A 105 -18.37 -52.21 -21.49
N SER A 106 -18.69 -51.04 -22.05
CA SER A 106 -19.52 -50.93 -23.25
C SER A 106 -19.22 -49.65 -24.02
N ARG A 107 -19.03 -49.79 -25.34
CA ARG A 107 -18.88 -48.68 -26.31
C ARG A 107 -20.24 -48.00 -26.53
N ARG A 108 -20.22 -46.71 -26.91
CA ARG A 108 -21.06 -46.14 -27.97
C ARG A 108 -20.37 -44.92 -28.60
N VAL A 109 -20.57 -44.75 -29.91
CA VAL A 109 -19.95 -43.78 -30.81
C VAL A 109 -21.03 -42.78 -31.27
N PRO A 110 -20.72 -41.49 -31.54
CA PRO A 110 -21.72 -40.47 -31.83
C PRO A 110 -22.17 -40.45 -33.31
N PRO A 111 -23.35 -39.89 -33.63
CA PRO A 111 -23.80 -39.64 -34.99
C PRO A 111 -23.40 -38.24 -35.52
N ALA A 112 -23.29 -38.12 -36.85
CA ALA A 112 -22.96 -36.91 -37.62
C ALA A 112 -24.21 -36.34 -38.35
N PRO A 113 -24.15 -35.13 -38.96
CA PRO A 113 -25.33 -34.37 -39.41
C PRO A 113 -25.62 -34.44 -40.92
N PRO A 114 -26.78 -33.93 -41.37
CA PRO A 114 -27.01 -33.42 -42.73
C PRO A 114 -27.78 -32.07 -42.78
N PRO A 115 -28.05 -31.44 -43.94
CA PRO A 115 -27.09 -30.92 -44.93
C PRO A 115 -27.36 -29.44 -45.33
N GLU A 116 -26.50 -28.84 -46.18
CA GLU A 116 -26.73 -27.55 -46.88
C GLU A 116 -27.83 -27.69 -47.99
N ALA A 117 -28.38 -26.69 -48.68
CA ALA A 117 -28.08 -25.26 -48.97
C ALA A 117 -29.42 -24.56 -49.43
N PRO A 118 -29.49 -23.48 -50.25
CA PRO A 118 -28.57 -22.37 -50.58
C PRO A 118 -29.19 -20.93 -50.55
N GLY A 119 -28.34 -19.90 -50.66
CA GLY A 119 -28.57 -18.81 -51.64
C GLY A 119 -29.15 -17.44 -51.21
N ARG A 120 -28.29 -16.40 -51.33
CA ARG A 120 -28.54 -15.02 -51.82
C ARG A 120 -29.77 -14.21 -51.32
N GLN A 121 -29.50 -13.03 -50.73
CA GLN A 121 -29.55 -11.73 -51.44
C GLN A 121 -29.12 -10.54 -50.53
N ASN A 122 -28.37 -9.60 -51.10
CA ASN A 122 -28.18 -8.26 -50.53
C ASN A 122 -29.46 -7.44 -50.77
N LEU A 123 -29.83 -6.56 -49.84
CA LEU A 123 -30.53 -5.31 -50.17
C LEU A 123 -30.24 -4.23 -49.12
N SER A 124 -29.92 -3.04 -49.63
CA SER A 124 -29.65 -1.80 -48.90
C SER A 124 -30.94 -1.13 -48.40
N GLY A 125 -30.88 -0.46 -47.25
CA GLY A 125 -31.96 0.42 -46.76
C GLY A 125 -31.46 1.34 -45.66
N ALA A 126 -31.71 2.64 -45.78
CA ALA A 126 -31.20 3.69 -44.88
C ALA A 126 -32.30 4.27 -43.96
N ALA A 127 -31.88 5.23 -43.13
CA ALA A 127 -32.67 6.25 -42.42
C ALA A 127 -33.17 5.94 -40.98
N ALA A 128 -32.56 6.69 -40.04
CA ALA A 128 -33.16 7.56 -39.02
C ALA A 128 -34.43 7.13 -38.24
N GLY A 129 -34.34 7.28 -36.91
CA GLY A 129 -35.48 7.30 -35.98
C GLY A 129 -35.02 7.60 -34.55
N GLU A 130 -35.63 8.59 -33.90
CA GLU A 130 -35.21 9.10 -32.59
C GLU A 130 -35.74 8.30 -31.38
N ALA A 131 -35.02 8.45 -30.26
CA ALA A 131 -35.46 8.47 -28.85
C ALA A 131 -36.66 7.60 -28.38
N LEU A 132 -36.44 6.88 -27.26
CA LEU A 132 -37.10 7.21 -25.98
C LEU A 132 -36.54 6.44 -24.77
N VAL A 133 -36.85 6.97 -23.58
CA VAL A 133 -36.32 6.58 -22.26
C VAL A 133 -37.14 5.45 -21.64
N GLY A 134 -36.47 4.49 -20.98
CA GLY A 134 -37.11 3.44 -20.16
C GLY A 134 -36.19 2.98 -19.03
N ALA A 135 -36.71 2.83 -17.81
CA ALA A 135 -35.91 2.78 -16.59
C ALA A 135 -35.79 1.39 -15.92
N ALA A 136 -34.70 1.26 -15.15
CA ALA A 136 -34.51 0.39 -13.97
C ALA A 136 -34.41 -1.15 -14.16
N GLY A 137 -33.26 -1.69 -13.71
CA GLY A 137 -33.07 -3.11 -13.42
C GLY A 137 -31.65 -3.40 -12.90
N PHE A 138 -31.51 -3.67 -11.59
CA PHE A 138 -30.24 -4.16 -11.01
C PHE A 138 -30.10 -5.68 -11.23
N PRO A 139 -28.97 -6.17 -11.78
CA PRO A 139 -28.57 -7.57 -11.65
C PRO A 139 -27.48 -7.74 -10.57
N PRO A 140 -27.50 -8.83 -9.78
CA PRO A 140 -26.41 -9.21 -8.90
C PRO A 140 -25.32 -10.01 -9.64
N HIS A 141 -24.17 -10.16 -8.96
CA HIS A 141 -22.93 -10.84 -9.38
C HIS A 141 -21.98 -10.04 -10.28
N GLY A 142 -20.71 -10.10 -9.91
CA GLY A 142 -19.67 -9.23 -10.44
C GLY A 142 -18.99 -9.83 -11.66
N ASP A 143 -19.15 -9.16 -12.80
CA ASP A 143 -18.38 -9.41 -14.01
C ASP A 143 -17.24 -8.39 -14.14
N THR A 144 -16.02 -8.85 -14.42
CA THR A 144 -14.84 -7.98 -14.49
C THR A 144 -14.67 -7.38 -15.89
N GLY A 145 -15.58 -6.47 -16.25
CA GLY A 145 -15.35 -5.45 -17.28
C GLY A 145 -15.01 -5.99 -18.68
N SER A 146 -15.92 -6.77 -19.27
CA SER A 146 -16.02 -6.87 -20.73
C SER A 146 -17.02 -5.81 -21.19
N VAL A 147 -16.56 -4.83 -21.98
CA VAL A 147 -17.45 -3.84 -22.61
C VAL A 147 -17.78 -4.34 -24.02
N GLU A 148 -19.05 -4.68 -24.27
CA GLU A 148 -19.51 -4.96 -25.63
C GLU A 148 -19.62 -3.65 -26.42
N GLY A 149 -19.24 -3.67 -27.70
CA GLY A 149 -19.27 -2.48 -28.57
C GLY A 149 -17.93 -1.74 -28.74
N ALA A 150 -16.82 -2.47 -28.90
CA ALA A 150 -15.55 -1.85 -29.33
C ALA A 150 -15.67 -1.32 -30.78
N PRO A 151 -15.34 -0.05 -31.06
CA PRO A 151 -15.21 0.46 -32.43
C PRO A 151 -14.12 -0.30 -33.17
N GLN A 152 -14.30 -0.54 -34.47
CA GLN A 152 -13.22 -1.05 -35.32
C GLN A 152 -12.13 0.03 -35.45
N PRO A 153 -10.84 -0.31 -35.30
CA PRO A 153 -9.76 0.67 -35.38
C PRO A 153 -9.61 1.17 -36.82
N THR A 154 -9.82 2.48 -37.01
CA THR A 154 -9.58 3.16 -38.27
C THR A 154 -8.11 3.55 -38.40
N ASP A 155 -7.52 3.17 -39.54
CA ASP A 155 -6.22 3.61 -40.08
C ASP A 155 -4.94 3.04 -39.41
N ASN A 156 -4.71 1.74 -39.66
CA ASN A 156 -3.55 0.98 -39.20
C ASN A 156 -2.31 1.18 -40.09
N GLY A 157 -1.35 1.98 -39.64
CA GLY A 157 0.01 2.04 -40.22
C GLY A 157 0.93 0.89 -39.83
N PHE A 158 0.41 -0.16 -39.20
CA PHE A 158 1.12 -1.37 -38.80
C PHE A 158 0.20 -2.60 -38.93
N THR A 159 0.74 -3.68 -39.50
CA THR A 159 0.02 -4.95 -39.68
C THR A 159 0.51 -6.00 -38.67
N PRO A 160 -0.35 -6.50 -37.76
CA PRO A 160 -0.01 -7.61 -36.86
C PRO A 160 0.59 -8.81 -37.59
N LYS A 161 1.58 -9.46 -36.96
CA LYS A 161 2.26 -10.65 -37.52
C LYS A 161 1.41 -11.93 -37.47
N CYS A 162 0.21 -11.85 -36.89
CA CYS A 162 -0.71 -12.95 -36.63
C CYS A 162 -2.14 -12.39 -36.55
N GLU A 163 -3.15 -13.28 -36.60
CA GLU A 163 -4.54 -12.92 -36.36
C GLU A 163 -4.83 -12.81 -34.85
N ILE A 164 -5.23 -11.62 -34.40
CA ILE A 164 -5.52 -11.34 -32.99
C ILE A 164 -7.03 -11.47 -32.73
N VAL A 165 -7.43 -12.61 -32.19
CA VAL A 165 -8.85 -12.95 -31.91
C VAL A 165 -9.25 -12.79 -30.43
N GLY A 166 -8.29 -12.58 -29.54
CA GLY A 166 -8.54 -12.53 -28.09
C GLY A 166 -9.22 -11.23 -27.64
N LYS A 167 -10.38 -11.33 -26.96
CA LYS A 167 -11.15 -10.16 -26.48
C LYS A 167 -10.32 -9.18 -25.63
N ASP A 168 -9.49 -9.70 -24.73
CA ASP A 168 -8.59 -8.91 -23.88
C ASP A 168 -7.58 -8.12 -24.72
N ALA A 169 -6.85 -8.80 -25.61
CA ALA A 169 -5.89 -8.18 -26.54
C ALA A 169 -6.53 -7.13 -27.46
N LEU A 170 -7.71 -7.42 -28.02
CA LEU A 170 -8.46 -6.47 -28.86
C LEU A 170 -8.90 -5.22 -28.07
N SER A 171 -9.36 -5.42 -26.82
CA SER A 171 -9.68 -4.31 -25.91
C SER A 171 -8.46 -3.48 -25.53
N ALA A 172 -7.29 -4.10 -25.35
CA ALA A 172 -6.04 -3.38 -25.11
C ALA A 172 -5.59 -2.57 -26.33
N LEU A 173 -5.58 -3.16 -27.52
CA LEU A 173 -5.24 -2.48 -28.78
C LEU A 173 -6.12 -1.25 -29.06
N ALA A 174 -7.43 -1.36 -28.80
CA ALA A 174 -8.39 -0.28 -29.01
C ALA A 174 -8.27 0.86 -27.97
N ARG A 175 -7.63 0.63 -26.82
CA ARG A 175 -7.46 1.61 -25.73
C ARG A 175 -6.04 2.17 -25.62
N ALA A 176 -5.03 1.47 -26.14
CA ALA A 176 -3.64 1.93 -26.16
C ALA A 176 -3.51 3.24 -26.95
N SER A 177 -2.77 4.21 -26.39
CA SER A 177 -2.76 5.58 -26.91
C SER A 177 -1.67 5.80 -27.96
N THR A 178 -0.56 5.07 -27.88
CA THR A 178 0.54 5.16 -28.85
C THR A 178 0.56 3.99 -29.83
N LYS A 179 0.92 4.28 -31.08
CA LYS A 179 1.17 3.26 -32.11
C LYS A 179 2.28 2.29 -31.69
N GLN A 180 3.24 2.74 -30.88
CA GLN A 180 4.28 1.89 -30.30
C GLN A 180 3.70 0.85 -29.33
N CYS A 181 2.85 1.27 -28.37
CA CYS A 181 2.23 0.35 -27.43
C CYS A 181 1.29 -0.64 -28.13
N GLN A 182 0.54 -0.20 -29.15
CA GLN A 182 -0.25 -1.10 -30.02
C GLN A 182 0.64 -2.14 -30.72
N GLN A 183 1.76 -1.72 -31.30
CA GLN A 183 2.76 -2.58 -31.94
C GLN A 183 3.38 -3.59 -30.94
N GLU A 184 3.70 -3.16 -29.72
CA GLU A 184 4.23 -4.03 -28.66
C GLU A 184 3.19 -5.07 -28.21
N ILE A 185 1.96 -4.64 -27.92
CA ILE A 185 0.84 -5.52 -27.56
C ILE A 185 0.64 -6.61 -28.63
N ALA A 186 0.58 -6.23 -29.90
CA ALA A 186 0.41 -7.17 -31.00
C ALA A 186 1.57 -8.18 -31.08
N ASN A 187 2.83 -7.73 -30.94
CA ASN A 187 3.99 -8.63 -30.95
C ASN A 187 3.96 -9.63 -29.78
N VAL A 188 3.64 -9.17 -28.57
CA VAL A 188 3.55 -10.02 -27.36
C VAL A 188 2.45 -11.07 -27.53
N VAL A 189 1.28 -10.69 -28.04
CA VAL A 189 0.17 -11.62 -28.30
C VAL A 189 0.55 -12.67 -29.35
N CYS A 190 1.17 -12.27 -30.48
CA CYS A 190 1.60 -13.21 -31.51
C CYS A 190 2.66 -14.19 -31.00
N LEU A 191 3.64 -13.74 -30.21
CA LEU A 191 4.67 -14.61 -29.62
C LEU A 191 4.07 -15.60 -28.61
N HIS A 192 3.03 -15.19 -27.87
CA HIS A 192 2.30 -16.06 -26.94
C HIS A 192 1.46 -17.11 -27.67
N GLN A 193 0.72 -16.71 -28.71
CA GLN A 193 -0.04 -17.63 -29.58
C GLN A 193 0.87 -18.66 -30.27
N ALA A 194 2.08 -18.25 -30.70
CA ALA A 194 3.09 -19.16 -31.26
C ALA A 194 3.71 -20.13 -30.22
N GLY A 195 3.42 -19.94 -28.93
CA GLY A 195 3.99 -20.76 -27.84
C GLY A 195 5.47 -20.49 -27.55
N SER A 196 6.00 -19.35 -28.02
CA SER A 196 7.42 -18.96 -27.94
C SER A 196 7.72 -17.92 -26.86
N LEU A 197 6.70 -17.35 -26.21
CA LEU A 197 6.87 -16.29 -25.20
C LEU A 197 7.11 -16.82 -23.78
N MET A 198 6.33 -17.83 -23.35
CA MET A 198 6.26 -18.29 -21.96
C MET A 198 6.93 -19.66 -21.78
N PRO A 199 7.71 -19.87 -20.70
CA PRO A 199 8.28 -21.18 -20.39
C PRO A 199 7.18 -22.21 -20.05
N LYS A 200 7.29 -23.43 -20.58
CA LYS A 200 6.31 -24.50 -20.34
C LYS A 200 6.60 -25.30 -19.07
N ALA A 201 7.88 -25.49 -18.75
CA ALA A 201 8.34 -26.16 -17.53
C ALA A 201 9.67 -25.53 -17.08
N VAL A 202 9.82 -25.37 -15.77
CA VAL A 202 10.98 -24.74 -15.13
C VAL A 202 11.58 -25.75 -14.14
N PRO A 203 12.91 -25.92 -14.06
CA PRO A 203 13.53 -26.85 -13.12
C PRO A 203 13.35 -26.38 -11.67
N ARG A 204 13.25 -27.34 -10.75
CA ARG A 204 13.29 -27.11 -9.30
C ARG A 204 14.51 -27.81 -8.73
N HIS A 205 15.33 -27.06 -8.00
CA HIS A 205 16.55 -27.55 -7.35
C HIS A 205 16.38 -27.79 -5.86
N CYS A 206 15.37 -27.16 -5.23
CA CYS A 206 15.03 -27.40 -3.84
C CYS A 206 14.60 -28.86 -3.60
N GLN A 207 15.44 -29.60 -2.87
CA GLN A 207 15.25 -31.02 -2.55
C GLN A 207 14.14 -31.28 -1.51
N LEU A 208 13.71 -30.23 -0.80
CA LEU A 208 12.78 -30.34 0.31
C LEU A 208 11.32 -30.39 -0.16
N THR A 209 10.54 -31.26 0.49
CA THR A 209 9.14 -31.55 0.17
C THR A 209 8.21 -30.87 1.19
N GLY A 210 7.31 -30.01 0.70
CA GLY A 210 6.35 -29.28 1.53
C GLY A 210 6.66 -27.77 1.67
N LYS A 211 5.87 -27.07 2.50
CA LYS A 211 6.09 -25.64 2.78
C LYS A 211 7.13 -25.46 3.88
N MET A 212 8.01 -24.48 3.69
CA MET A 212 9.18 -24.24 4.53
C MET A 212 8.90 -23.08 5.49
N SER A 213 8.73 -23.37 6.78
CA SER A 213 8.40 -22.34 7.79
C SER A 213 8.73 -22.74 9.24
N PRO A 214 10.00 -22.93 9.63
CA PRO A 214 10.37 -22.72 11.02
C PRO A 214 10.24 -21.21 11.32
N GLY A 215 9.21 -20.83 12.07
CA GLY A 215 9.10 -19.46 12.57
C GLY A 215 10.24 -19.20 13.57
N ILE A 216 11.00 -18.12 13.38
CA ILE A 216 12.02 -17.70 14.35
C ILE A 216 11.30 -17.23 15.61
N GLN A 217 11.49 -17.97 16.71
CA GLN A 217 11.19 -17.46 18.05
C GLN A 217 12.26 -16.43 18.39
N TRP A 218 11.83 -15.21 18.67
CA TRP A 218 12.68 -14.11 19.10
C TRP A 218 12.21 -13.62 20.46
N ASP A 219 13.14 -13.51 21.38
CA ASP A 219 12.96 -12.86 22.68
C ASP A 219 13.86 -11.62 22.70
N GLU A 220 13.36 -10.50 23.20
CA GLU A 220 14.07 -9.23 23.26
C GLU A 220 15.31 -9.31 24.16
N SER A 221 15.32 -10.23 25.14
CA SER A 221 16.52 -10.54 25.92
C SER A 221 17.70 -11.01 25.05
N GLN A 222 17.43 -11.59 23.88
CA GLN A 222 18.47 -12.02 22.94
C GLN A 222 19.10 -10.85 22.17
N ALA A 223 18.44 -9.69 22.05
CA ALA A 223 19.03 -8.50 21.44
C ALA A 223 20.18 -7.92 22.30
N GLN A 224 20.16 -8.18 23.61
CA GLN A 224 21.13 -7.67 24.59
C GLN A 224 22.34 -8.59 24.80
N GLN A 225 22.35 -9.77 24.19
CA GLN A 225 23.48 -10.70 24.28
C GLN A 225 24.66 -10.25 23.39
N PRO A 226 25.92 -10.54 23.79
CA PRO A 226 27.07 -10.30 22.92
C PRO A 226 26.90 -10.97 21.56
N MET A 227 27.27 -10.26 20.50
CA MET A 227 27.25 -10.76 19.14
C MET A 227 28.58 -11.41 18.77
N ASP A 228 28.54 -12.63 18.24
CA ASP A 228 29.70 -13.26 17.63
C ASP A 228 29.92 -12.69 16.22
N GLY A 229 31.06 -12.03 16.01
CA GLY A 229 31.48 -11.46 14.73
C GLY A 229 31.01 -10.01 14.47
N PRO A 230 31.36 -9.43 13.31
CA PRO A 230 31.06 -8.04 13.00
C PRO A 230 29.56 -7.83 12.72
N PRO A 231 28.98 -6.69 13.15
CA PRO A 231 27.58 -6.35 12.89
C PRO A 231 27.29 -6.34 11.38
N VAL A 232 26.06 -6.71 11.01
CA VAL A 232 25.64 -6.64 9.60
C VAL A 232 25.54 -5.20 9.10
N ARG A 233 25.88 -5.02 7.84
CA ARG A 233 25.67 -3.75 7.12
C ARG A 233 24.50 -3.87 6.17
N ILE A 234 23.59 -2.91 6.23
CA ILE A 234 22.33 -2.95 5.49
C ILE A 234 22.42 -2.04 4.26
N ALA A 235 21.97 -2.54 3.11
CA ALA A 235 21.67 -1.75 1.92
C ALA A 235 20.16 -1.48 1.86
N TYR A 236 19.77 -0.25 2.19
CA TYR A 236 18.39 0.22 2.09
C TYR A 236 18.10 0.69 0.67
N MET A 237 17.21 -0.01 -0.02
CA MET A 237 16.66 0.39 -1.31
C MET A 237 15.39 1.22 -1.08
N LEU A 238 15.52 2.54 -1.14
CA LEU A 238 14.39 3.47 -0.98
C LEU A 238 13.71 3.69 -2.34
N VAL A 239 12.45 3.26 -2.47
CA VAL A 239 11.66 3.40 -3.71
C VAL A 239 10.59 4.46 -3.47
N VAL A 240 10.77 5.64 -4.05
CA VAL A 240 10.01 6.84 -3.68
C VAL A 240 9.36 7.55 -4.87
N HIS A 241 8.20 8.15 -4.63
CA HIS A 241 7.45 8.93 -5.62
C HIS A 241 6.61 10.00 -4.92
N GLY A 242 6.02 10.92 -5.69
CA GLY A 242 5.16 11.99 -5.17
C GLY A 242 5.96 13.22 -4.74
N ARG A 243 5.59 13.82 -3.60
CA ARG A 243 6.09 15.13 -3.15
C ARG A 243 6.57 15.18 -1.69
N ALA A 244 6.38 14.10 -0.92
CA ALA A 244 6.58 14.04 0.54
C ALA A 244 8.06 14.01 0.97
N ILE A 245 8.89 14.94 0.49
CA ILE A 245 10.33 14.98 0.79
C ILE A 245 10.60 15.14 2.29
N ARG A 246 9.80 15.91 3.03
CA ARG A 246 10.00 16.09 4.48
C ARG A 246 9.77 14.79 5.25
N GLN A 247 8.78 13.98 4.84
CA GLN A 247 8.60 12.64 5.39
C GLN A 247 9.73 11.68 5.00
N LEU A 248 10.26 11.77 3.79
CA LEU A 248 11.43 10.98 3.38
C LEU A 248 12.70 11.38 4.18
N LYS A 249 12.93 12.68 4.41
CA LYS A 249 14.01 13.19 5.27
C LYS A 249 13.84 12.70 6.72
N ARG A 250 12.60 12.64 7.23
CA ARG A 250 12.25 12.08 8.56
C ARG A 250 12.55 10.57 8.64
N LEU A 251 12.08 9.79 7.65
CA LEU A 251 12.39 8.35 7.55
C LEU A 251 13.89 8.10 7.49
N LEU A 252 14.61 8.80 6.60
CA LEU A 252 16.06 8.65 6.45
C LEU A 252 16.75 8.90 7.79
N LYS A 253 16.42 10.00 8.49
CA LYS A 253 16.96 10.30 9.83
C LYS A 253 16.74 9.16 10.85
N ALA A 254 15.59 8.49 10.82
CA ALA A 254 15.28 7.41 11.74
C ALA A 254 16.05 6.10 11.46
N VAL A 255 16.39 5.82 10.19
CA VAL A 255 17.13 4.60 9.78
C VAL A 255 18.60 4.83 9.46
N TYR A 256 19.09 6.07 9.54
CA TYR A 256 20.45 6.44 9.14
C TYR A 256 21.49 5.90 10.12
N HIS A 257 22.52 5.26 9.58
CA HIS A 257 23.73 4.91 10.29
C HIS A 257 24.91 4.90 9.31
N GLU A 258 26.09 5.35 9.74
CA GLU A 258 27.29 5.47 8.89
C GLU A 258 27.74 4.14 8.27
N GLN A 259 27.47 3.02 8.95
CA GLN A 259 27.81 1.66 8.49
C GLN A 259 26.77 1.06 7.54
N HIS A 260 25.70 1.78 7.21
CA HIS A 260 24.65 1.35 6.30
C HIS A 260 24.70 2.16 5.01
N PHE A 261 24.06 1.66 3.97
CA PHE A 261 24.11 2.22 2.62
C PHE A 261 22.69 2.49 2.12
N PHE A 262 22.47 3.63 1.48
CA PHE A 262 21.14 4.06 1.05
C PHE A 262 21.16 4.29 -0.46
N TYR A 263 20.41 3.48 -1.20
CA TYR A 263 20.26 3.66 -2.65
C TYR A 263 18.82 4.03 -2.96
N ILE A 264 18.64 5.21 -3.56
CA ILE A 264 17.33 5.85 -3.70
C ILE A 264 16.92 5.87 -5.17
N HIS A 265 15.81 5.19 -5.47
CA HIS A 265 15.12 5.29 -6.76
C HIS A 265 13.96 6.27 -6.62
N VAL A 266 13.92 7.26 -7.50
CA VAL A 266 12.82 8.22 -7.60
C VAL A 266 12.07 8.00 -8.91
N ASP A 267 10.77 7.72 -8.83
CA ASP A 267 9.91 7.51 -10.00
C ASP A 267 10.10 8.62 -11.04
N LYS A 268 10.18 8.23 -12.32
CA LYS A 268 10.48 9.15 -13.44
C LYS A 268 9.50 10.33 -13.56
N ARG A 269 8.29 10.25 -12.98
CA ARG A 269 7.28 11.33 -12.98
C ARG A 269 7.39 12.29 -11.80
N SER A 270 8.27 12.03 -10.83
CA SER A 270 8.38 12.79 -9.58
C SER A 270 9.62 13.69 -9.59
N ASP A 271 9.68 14.65 -10.52
CA ASP A 271 10.89 15.43 -10.79
C ASP A 271 11.27 16.39 -9.65
N TYR A 272 10.31 17.05 -9.00
CA TYR A 272 10.54 17.80 -7.76
C TYR A 272 11.25 16.94 -6.69
N LEU A 273 10.69 15.76 -6.38
CA LEU A 273 11.26 14.85 -5.39
C LEU A 273 12.65 14.36 -5.82
N HIS A 274 12.91 14.19 -7.12
CA HIS A 274 14.21 13.81 -7.62
C HIS A 274 15.27 14.91 -7.40
N ARG A 275 14.94 16.19 -7.66
CA ARG A 275 15.86 17.31 -7.39
C ARG A 275 16.24 17.36 -5.91
N GLU A 276 15.25 17.34 -5.03
CA GLU A 276 15.43 17.33 -3.57
C GLU A 276 16.24 16.13 -3.06
N VAL A 277 16.04 14.94 -3.63
CA VAL A 277 16.75 13.71 -3.23
C VAL A 277 18.19 13.71 -3.73
N VAL A 278 18.47 14.28 -4.91
CA VAL A 278 19.84 14.45 -5.42
C VAL A 278 20.60 15.46 -4.54
N GLU A 279 19.99 16.57 -4.16
CA GLU A 279 20.58 17.54 -3.23
C GLU A 279 20.82 16.92 -1.85
N LEU A 280 19.82 16.20 -1.30
CA LEU A 280 19.95 15.49 -0.02
C LEU A 280 21.11 14.48 -0.03
N ALA A 281 21.31 13.75 -1.12
CA ALA A 281 22.36 12.74 -1.23
C ALA A 281 23.78 13.34 -1.26
N GLN A 282 23.96 14.60 -1.70
CA GLN A 282 25.28 15.26 -1.71
C GLN A 282 25.85 15.47 -0.30
N GLY A 283 25.02 15.43 0.74
CA GLY A 283 25.45 15.55 2.13
C GLY A 283 26.01 14.29 2.78
N TYR A 284 26.04 13.13 2.09
CA TYR A 284 26.38 11.84 2.70
C TYR A 284 27.12 10.89 1.75
N ASP A 285 28.30 10.40 2.14
CA ASP A 285 29.12 9.46 1.34
C ASP A 285 28.44 8.08 1.11
N ASN A 286 27.54 7.69 2.01
CA ASN A 286 26.82 6.42 2.01
C ASN A 286 25.39 6.52 1.47
N VAL A 287 24.98 7.67 0.89
CA VAL A 287 23.69 7.85 0.21
C VAL A 287 23.93 8.08 -1.28
N ARG A 288 23.23 7.34 -2.15
CA ARG A 288 23.32 7.48 -3.61
C ARG A 288 21.94 7.43 -4.25
N VAL A 289 21.78 8.13 -5.37
CA VAL A 289 20.56 8.13 -6.18
C VAL A 289 20.80 7.30 -7.44
N THR A 290 19.80 6.54 -7.88
CA THR A 290 19.88 5.78 -9.15
C THR A 290 20.08 6.75 -10.33
N PRO A 291 21.13 6.61 -11.17
CA PRO A 291 21.35 7.49 -12.31
C PRO A 291 20.36 7.27 -13.46
N TRP A 292 19.48 6.28 -13.31
CA TRP A 292 18.39 5.94 -14.21
C TRP A 292 17.07 5.96 -13.43
N ARG A 293 15.96 6.30 -14.10
CA ARG A 293 14.64 6.37 -13.47
C ARG A 293 13.63 5.62 -14.32
N MET A 294 12.70 4.92 -13.66
CA MET A 294 11.63 4.15 -14.28
C MET A 294 10.28 4.73 -13.86
N VAL A 295 9.26 4.53 -14.69
CA VAL A 295 7.87 4.82 -14.35
C VAL A 295 7.32 3.59 -13.63
N THR A 296 7.41 3.58 -12.30
CA THR A 296 6.99 2.46 -11.46
C THR A 296 5.52 2.62 -11.12
N ILE A 297 4.63 2.21 -12.03
CA ILE A 297 3.19 2.19 -11.78
C ILE A 297 2.79 1.14 -10.76
N TRP A 298 1.67 1.36 -10.06
CA TRP A 298 1.07 0.34 -9.19
C TRP A 298 0.81 -0.93 -10.02
N GLY A 299 1.32 -2.08 -9.57
CA GLY A 299 1.21 -3.36 -10.28
C GLY A 299 2.16 -3.58 -11.46
N GLY A 300 2.93 -2.57 -11.88
CA GLY A 300 3.78 -2.64 -13.07
C GLY A 300 4.90 -3.69 -13.00
N ALA A 301 5.26 -4.25 -14.16
CA ALA A 301 6.43 -5.09 -14.35
C ALA A 301 7.75 -4.33 -14.13
N SER A 302 7.73 -3.02 -14.38
CA SER A 302 8.81 -2.07 -14.12
C SER A 302 9.30 -2.09 -12.67
N LEU A 303 8.47 -2.42 -11.69
CA LEU A 303 8.89 -2.50 -10.28
C LEU A 303 9.91 -3.62 -10.04
N LEU A 304 9.69 -4.83 -10.57
CA LEU A 304 10.68 -5.91 -10.47
C LEU A 304 11.93 -5.59 -11.30
N ARG A 305 11.76 -5.02 -12.50
CA ARG A 305 12.89 -4.59 -13.34
C ARG A 305 13.76 -3.55 -12.65
N MET A 306 13.15 -2.63 -11.91
CA MET A 306 13.81 -1.65 -11.05
C MET A 306 14.59 -2.37 -9.95
N TYR A 307 13.96 -3.25 -9.16
CA TYR A 307 14.64 -3.99 -8.09
C TYR A 307 15.85 -4.78 -8.60
N LEU A 308 15.69 -5.57 -9.68
CA LEU A 308 16.79 -6.38 -10.24
C LEU A 308 17.95 -5.52 -10.75
N ARG A 309 17.66 -4.35 -11.33
CA ARG A 309 18.70 -3.40 -11.75
C ARG A 309 19.39 -2.76 -10.56
N SER A 310 18.64 -2.28 -9.57
CA SER A 310 19.20 -1.69 -8.35
C SER A 310 20.02 -2.67 -7.53
N MET A 311 19.60 -3.95 -7.47
CA MET A 311 20.36 -5.04 -6.86
C MET A 311 21.71 -5.23 -7.55
N ARG A 312 21.75 -5.26 -8.88
CA ARG A 312 23.01 -5.32 -9.64
C ARG A 312 23.90 -4.11 -9.37
N ASP A 313 23.34 -2.90 -9.49
CA ASP A 313 24.08 -1.67 -9.22
C ASP A 313 24.70 -1.71 -7.81
N LEU A 314 23.94 -2.12 -6.78
CA LEU A 314 24.38 -2.27 -5.39
C LEU A 314 25.48 -3.32 -5.18
N LEU A 315 25.50 -4.39 -5.97
CA LEU A 315 26.58 -5.38 -5.91
C LEU A 315 27.89 -4.82 -6.50
N GLU A 316 27.77 -3.92 -7.47
CA GLU A 316 28.87 -3.30 -8.23
C GLU A 316 29.40 -2.00 -7.61
N VAL A 317 28.73 -1.39 -6.63
CA VAL A 317 29.23 -0.17 -5.97
C VAL A 317 30.56 -0.43 -5.23
N PRO A 318 31.66 0.24 -5.60
CA PRO A 318 32.94 0.09 -4.91
C PRO A 318 32.85 0.52 -3.44
N GLY A 319 33.39 -0.31 -2.54
CA GLY A 319 33.42 -0.07 -1.10
C GLY A 319 32.13 -0.44 -0.34
N TRP A 320 31.00 -0.66 -1.03
CA TRP A 320 29.72 -0.98 -0.39
C TRP A 320 29.56 -2.49 -0.15
N ALA A 321 30.25 -3.00 0.87
CA ALA A 321 30.21 -4.40 1.26
C ALA A 321 29.07 -4.70 2.27
N TRP A 322 27.83 -4.51 1.84
CA TRP A 322 26.61 -4.82 2.60
C TRP A 322 26.32 -6.33 2.69
N ASP A 323 25.50 -6.73 3.67
CA ASP A 323 25.09 -8.10 3.95
C ASP A 323 23.61 -8.36 3.62
N PHE A 324 22.76 -7.36 3.83
CA PHE A 324 21.31 -7.44 3.65
C PHE A 324 20.77 -6.34 2.74
N PHE A 325 19.89 -6.72 1.82
CA PHE A 325 19.06 -5.80 1.04
C PHE A 325 17.69 -5.64 1.72
N ILE A 326 17.29 -4.41 2.02
CA ILE A 326 15.97 -4.08 2.57
C ILE A 326 15.29 -3.03 1.70
N ASN A 327 14.08 -3.30 1.19
CA ASN A 327 13.30 -2.30 0.48
C ASN A 327 12.41 -1.47 1.43
N LEU A 328 12.31 -0.16 1.18
CA LEU A 328 11.41 0.78 1.89
C LEU A 328 10.74 1.73 0.89
N SER A 329 9.51 2.15 1.17
CA SER A 329 8.91 3.33 0.51
C SER A 329 9.01 4.56 1.41
N ALA A 330 8.74 5.75 0.87
CA ALA A 330 8.59 6.98 1.66
C ALA A 330 7.42 6.94 2.68
N THR A 331 6.60 5.88 2.66
CA THR A 331 5.46 5.65 3.58
C THR A 331 5.69 4.49 4.55
N ASP A 332 6.89 3.92 4.57
CA ASP A 332 7.33 2.98 5.61
C ASP A 332 7.97 3.75 6.78
N TYR A 333 7.96 3.17 7.98
CA TYR A 333 8.65 3.72 9.15
C TYR A 333 9.18 2.59 10.05
N PRO A 334 10.32 2.76 10.75
CA PRO A 334 10.77 1.80 11.74
C PRO A 334 9.77 1.68 12.90
N THR A 335 9.69 0.49 13.49
CA THR A 335 8.97 0.20 14.75
C THR A 335 9.90 -0.24 15.87
N ARG A 336 11.21 -0.28 15.59
CA ARG A 336 12.30 -0.71 16.48
C ARG A 336 13.56 0.08 16.15
N THR A 337 14.50 0.08 17.10
CA THR A 337 15.80 0.75 16.95
C THR A 337 16.69 0.07 15.92
N ASN A 338 17.70 0.79 15.41
CA ASN A 338 18.62 0.25 14.42
C ASN A 338 19.53 -0.83 15.05
N GLU A 339 19.84 -0.67 16.34
CA GLU A 339 20.60 -1.60 17.19
C GLU A 339 19.88 -2.96 17.30
N GLU A 340 18.57 -2.95 17.61
CA GLU A 340 17.77 -4.19 17.64
C GLU A 340 17.71 -4.88 16.27
N LEU A 341 17.57 -4.11 15.19
CA LEU A 341 17.53 -4.64 13.81
C LEU A 341 18.87 -5.29 13.44
N VAL A 342 19.98 -4.61 13.72
CA VAL A 342 21.33 -5.14 13.45
C VAL A 342 21.62 -6.36 14.31
N ALA A 343 21.23 -6.39 15.58
CA ALA A 343 21.37 -7.57 16.44
C ALA A 343 20.56 -8.77 15.91
N PHE A 344 19.29 -8.55 15.54
CA PHE A 344 18.43 -9.60 14.97
C PHE A 344 18.97 -10.17 13.66
N LEU A 345 19.34 -9.31 12.71
CA LEU A 345 19.85 -9.73 11.41
C LEU A 345 21.24 -10.36 11.51
N SER A 346 22.10 -9.91 12.44
CA SER A 346 23.41 -10.53 12.66
C SER A 346 23.30 -11.96 13.19
N LYS A 347 22.30 -12.26 14.03
CA LYS A 347 22.01 -13.63 14.50
C LYS A 347 21.39 -14.54 13.42
N ASN A 348 20.84 -13.96 12.36
CA ASN A 348 20.13 -14.67 11.29
C ASN A 348 20.72 -14.35 9.91
N ARG A 349 22.06 -14.20 9.83
CA ARG A 349 22.78 -13.68 8.65
C ARG A 349 22.59 -14.53 7.38
N ASP A 350 22.22 -15.80 7.54
CA ASP A 350 21.96 -16.75 6.46
C ASP A 350 20.49 -16.80 6.01
N LYS A 351 19.58 -16.03 6.63
CA LYS A 351 18.12 -16.15 6.41
C LYS A 351 17.55 -15.06 5.49
N ASN A 352 16.61 -15.46 4.65
CA ASN A 352 15.83 -14.61 3.75
C ASN A 352 14.39 -14.46 4.26
N PHE A 353 13.94 -13.22 4.43
CA PHE A 353 12.71 -12.86 5.11
C PHE A 353 11.64 -12.41 4.11
N LEU A 354 10.75 -13.34 3.74
CA LEU A 354 9.69 -13.15 2.76
C LEU A 354 8.37 -13.61 3.37
N LYS A 355 7.31 -12.79 3.27
CA LYS A 355 6.00 -13.16 3.82
C LYS A 355 5.11 -13.75 2.74
N SER A 356 4.75 -15.02 2.90
CA SER A 356 3.77 -15.74 2.10
C SER A 356 2.35 -15.28 2.40
N HIS A 357 1.46 -15.46 1.43
CA HIS A 357 0.02 -15.21 1.51
C HIS A 357 -0.72 -16.11 2.51
N GLY A 358 -0.10 -17.24 2.90
CA GLY A 358 -0.56 -18.13 3.99
C GLY A 358 -1.95 -18.76 3.78
N ARG A 359 -2.38 -18.99 2.53
CA ARG A 359 -3.73 -19.48 2.18
C ARG A 359 -3.67 -20.56 1.08
N ASP A 360 -4.85 -20.93 0.57
CA ASP A 360 -5.01 -21.71 -0.66
C ASP A 360 -4.27 -21.05 -1.85
N ASN A 361 -3.34 -21.79 -2.47
CA ASN A 361 -2.46 -21.27 -3.53
C ASN A 361 -3.20 -21.07 -4.86
N SER A 362 -4.09 -21.99 -5.24
CA SER A 362 -4.93 -21.86 -6.45
C SER A 362 -5.77 -20.58 -6.42
N ARG A 363 -6.25 -20.17 -5.24
CA ARG A 363 -6.94 -18.91 -4.99
C ARG A 363 -6.01 -17.70 -5.01
N PHE A 364 -4.74 -17.85 -4.62
CA PHE A 364 -3.72 -16.79 -4.73
C PHE A 364 -3.40 -16.51 -6.19
N ILE A 365 -3.01 -17.54 -6.96
CA ILE A 365 -2.73 -17.48 -8.40
C ILE A 365 -3.83 -16.71 -9.16
N LYS A 366 -5.10 -17.11 -8.97
CA LYS A 366 -6.25 -16.46 -9.62
C LYS A 366 -6.53 -15.03 -9.15
N LYS A 367 -6.17 -14.66 -7.92
CA LYS A 367 -6.41 -13.31 -7.39
C LYS A 367 -5.34 -12.31 -7.79
N GLN A 368 -4.11 -12.77 -7.94
CA GLN A 368 -2.99 -11.98 -8.46
C GLN A 368 -2.96 -11.93 -9.99
N GLY A 369 -3.79 -12.74 -10.67
CA GLY A 369 -3.78 -12.84 -12.12
C GLY A 369 -2.49 -13.49 -12.65
N LEU A 370 -1.86 -14.38 -11.88
CA LEU A 370 -0.66 -15.09 -12.35
C LEU A 370 -0.98 -16.01 -13.55
N ASP A 371 -2.23 -16.47 -13.67
CA ASP A 371 -2.82 -17.18 -14.81
C ASP A 371 -3.20 -16.26 -16.01
N ARG A 372 -2.88 -14.96 -15.94
CA ARG A 372 -3.12 -13.97 -16.99
C ARG A 372 -1.80 -13.45 -17.55
N LEU A 373 -1.80 -13.16 -18.85
CA LEU A 373 -0.70 -12.48 -19.52
C LEU A 373 -0.94 -10.96 -19.43
N PHE A 374 0.08 -10.21 -18.99
CA PHE A 374 0.06 -8.75 -18.97
C PHE A 374 1.26 -8.16 -19.71
N HIS A 375 1.13 -6.93 -20.21
CA HIS A 375 2.24 -6.14 -20.77
C HIS A 375 2.18 -4.69 -20.27
N GLU A 376 3.34 -4.07 -20.04
CA GLU A 376 3.44 -2.68 -19.58
C GLU A 376 3.92 -1.77 -20.72
N CYS A 377 3.02 -0.92 -21.22
CA CYS A 377 3.34 0.17 -22.15
C CYS A 377 2.37 1.35 -21.95
N ASP A 378 2.73 2.54 -22.43
CA ASP A 378 1.99 3.81 -22.19
C ASP A 378 1.73 4.14 -20.70
N SER A 379 2.59 3.67 -19.79
CA SER A 379 2.38 3.75 -18.33
C SER A 379 1.08 3.07 -17.84
N HIS A 380 0.63 2.04 -18.54
CA HIS A 380 -0.53 1.22 -18.21
C HIS A 380 -0.18 -0.28 -18.27
N MET A 381 -0.80 -1.09 -17.41
CA MET A 381 -0.61 -2.54 -17.36
C MET A 381 -1.79 -3.26 -18.02
N TRP A 382 -1.61 -3.61 -19.29
CA TRP A 382 -2.62 -4.18 -20.18
C TRP A 382 -2.81 -5.66 -19.94
N ARG A 383 -4.06 -6.12 -19.80
CA ARG A 383 -4.38 -7.56 -19.77
C ARG A 383 -4.54 -8.06 -21.20
N LEU A 384 -3.79 -9.10 -21.57
CA LEU A 384 -3.71 -9.58 -22.96
C LEU A 384 -4.40 -10.94 -23.19
N GLY A 385 -4.62 -11.72 -22.13
CA GLY A 385 -5.34 -12.99 -22.18
C GLY A 385 -4.93 -13.96 -21.07
N GLU A 386 -5.20 -15.25 -21.29
CA GLU A 386 -4.84 -16.34 -20.36
C GLU A 386 -3.45 -16.91 -20.65
N ARG A 387 -2.80 -17.45 -19.62
CA ARG A 387 -1.56 -18.25 -19.75
C ARG A 387 -1.53 -19.38 -18.72
N GLN A 388 -0.70 -20.38 -18.98
CA GLN A 388 -0.47 -21.48 -18.04
C GLN A 388 0.66 -21.14 -17.06
N ILE A 389 0.57 -21.68 -15.85
CA ILE A 389 1.68 -21.67 -14.88
C ILE A 389 2.68 -22.75 -15.30
N PRO A 390 4.01 -22.47 -15.34
CA PRO A 390 5.00 -23.45 -15.76
C PRO A 390 5.02 -24.68 -14.85
N ALA A 391 5.15 -25.87 -15.43
CA ALA A 391 5.29 -27.11 -14.67
C ALA A 391 6.67 -27.22 -13.99
N GLY A 392 6.78 -28.09 -12.98
CA GLY A 392 8.05 -28.42 -12.31
C GLY A 392 8.38 -27.59 -11.06
N ILE A 393 7.78 -26.40 -10.91
CA ILE A 393 8.01 -25.49 -9.78
C ILE A 393 6.81 -25.39 -8.82
N VAL A 394 7.07 -24.97 -7.59
CA VAL A 394 6.07 -24.47 -6.65
C VAL A 394 6.00 -22.95 -6.76
N VAL A 395 4.85 -22.40 -7.11
CA VAL A 395 4.63 -20.94 -7.08
C VAL A 395 4.16 -20.55 -5.68
N ASP A 396 4.78 -19.53 -5.09
CA ASP A 396 4.30 -18.87 -3.86
C ASP A 396 4.45 -17.35 -4.00
N GLY A 397 3.98 -16.59 -3.01
CA GLY A 397 4.01 -15.15 -3.00
C GLY A 397 3.21 -14.56 -1.85
N GLY A 398 3.28 -13.25 -1.66
CA GLY A 398 2.57 -12.52 -0.63
C GLY A 398 2.97 -11.06 -0.63
N SER A 399 3.83 -10.65 0.30
CA SER A 399 4.28 -9.25 0.38
C SER A 399 5.47 -8.99 -0.56
N ASP A 400 5.41 -7.90 -1.33
CA ASP A 400 6.53 -7.32 -2.09
C ASP A 400 7.55 -6.55 -1.22
N TRP A 401 7.51 -6.76 0.10
CA TRP A 401 8.39 -6.16 1.09
C TRP A 401 9.14 -7.28 1.78
N PHE A 402 10.47 -7.17 1.83
CA PHE A 402 11.34 -8.28 2.20
C PHE A 402 12.70 -7.80 2.74
N VAL A 403 13.42 -8.74 3.36
CA VAL A 403 14.85 -8.60 3.68
C VAL A 403 15.57 -9.79 3.08
N LEU A 404 16.53 -9.55 2.18
CA LEU A 404 17.23 -10.60 1.43
C LEU A 404 18.74 -10.58 1.73
N THR A 405 19.36 -11.74 1.85
CA THR A 405 20.81 -11.89 2.00
C THR A 405 21.52 -11.48 0.71
N ARG A 406 22.74 -10.94 0.83
CA ARG A 406 23.59 -10.63 -0.33
C ARG A 406 23.82 -11.83 -1.24
N SER A 407 24.06 -13.01 -0.67
CA SER A 407 24.25 -14.25 -1.44
C SER A 407 23.04 -14.64 -2.29
N PHE A 408 21.82 -14.46 -1.78
CA PHE A 408 20.61 -14.70 -2.57
C PHE A 408 20.42 -13.63 -3.64
N VAL A 409 20.74 -12.37 -3.35
CA VAL A 409 20.71 -11.29 -4.35
C VAL A 409 21.75 -11.53 -5.47
N GLU A 410 22.97 -11.96 -5.14
CA GLU A 410 24.01 -12.35 -6.10
C GLU A 410 23.55 -13.50 -7.00
N TYR A 411 22.95 -14.55 -6.42
CA TYR A 411 22.32 -15.64 -7.19
C TYR A 411 21.22 -15.10 -8.13
N VAL A 412 20.28 -14.30 -7.61
CA VAL A 412 19.17 -13.74 -8.39
C VAL A 412 19.63 -12.79 -9.51
N VAL A 413 20.79 -12.14 -9.37
CA VAL A 413 21.33 -11.17 -10.35
C VAL A 413 22.27 -11.81 -11.37
N TYR A 414 23.23 -12.63 -10.95
CA TYR A 414 24.33 -13.09 -11.82
C TYR A 414 24.24 -14.55 -12.26
N THR A 415 23.27 -15.34 -11.79
CA THR A 415 23.19 -16.73 -12.23
C THR A 415 22.68 -16.90 -13.66
N ASP A 416 23.26 -17.88 -14.36
CA ASP A 416 22.76 -18.45 -15.62
C ASP A 416 21.78 -19.63 -15.40
N ASP A 417 21.40 -19.91 -14.15
CA ASP A 417 20.47 -20.99 -13.79
C ASP A 417 19.15 -20.88 -14.59
N PRO A 418 18.75 -21.94 -15.34
CA PRO A 418 17.50 -21.95 -16.08
C PRO A 418 16.24 -21.71 -15.22
N LEU A 419 16.28 -21.93 -13.91
CA LEU A 419 15.23 -21.52 -12.97
C LEU A 419 15.04 -19.99 -13.00
N VAL A 420 16.11 -19.23 -12.75
CA VAL A 420 16.06 -17.77 -12.66
C VAL A 420 15.84 -17.13 -14.03
N ALA A 421 16.51 -17.65 -15.08
CA ALA A 421 16.34 -17.16 -16.44
C ALA A 421 14.90 -17.28 -16.94
N GLN A 422 14.26 -18.44 -16.75
CA GLN A 422 12.87 -18.64 -17.17
C GLN A 422 11.87 -17.89 -16.28
N LEU A 423 12.12 -17.77 -14.98
CA LEU A 423 11.28 -16.96 -14.11
C LEU A 423 11.37 -15.47 -14.45
N ARG A 424 12.54 -14.92 -14.80
CA ARG A 424 12.67 -13.54 -15.31
C ARG A 424 11.79 -13.32 -16.55
N GLN A 425 11.77 -14.26 -17.49
CA GLN A 425 10.91 -14.20 -18.68
C GLN A 425 9.41 -14.26 -18.31
N PHE A 426 9.01 -15.20 -17.45
CA PHE A 426 7.62 -15.31 -16.98
C PHE A 426 7.16 -14.03 -16.25
N TYR A 427 8.00 -13.50 -15.36
CA TYR A 427 7.69 -12.33 -14.53
C TYR A 427 7.80 -10.99 -15.26
N THR A 428 8.42 -10.94 -16.44
CA THR A 428 8.37 -9.76 -17.34
C THR A 428 6.94 -9.45 -17.80
N TYR A 429 6.08 -10.47 -17.93
CA TYR A 429 4.70 -10.35 -18.43
C TYR A 429 3.65 -10.63 -17.34
N THR A 430 3.95 -10.22 -16.10
CA THR A 430 3.18 -10.54 -14.89
C THR A 430 2.76 -9.28 -14.15
N LEU A 431 1.51 -9.23 -13.70
CA LEU A 431 1.00 -8.21 -12.76
C LEU A 431 1.58 -8.44 -11.35
N LEU A 432 1.94 -7.36 -10.64
CA LEU A 432 2.48 -7.40 -9.27
C LEU A 432 3.66 -8.40 -9.11
N PRO A 433 4.67 -8.41 -10.01
CA PRO A 433 5.63 -9.50 -10.06
C PRO A 433 6.52 -9.59 -8.80
N ALA A 434 6.79 -8.45 -8.15
CA ALA A 434 7.55 -8.41 -6.90
C ALA A 434 6.84 -9.10 -5.72
N GLU A 435 5.51 -9.30 -5.78
CA GLU A 435 4.75 -10.03 -4.76
C GLU A 435 4.95 -11.56 -4.84
N SER A 436 5.62 -12.11 -5.86
CA SER A 436 5.84 -13.57 -5.98
C SER A 436 7.13 -14.04 -6.64
N PHE A 437 7.85 -13.17 -7.38
CA PHE A 437 9.12 -13.53 -8.02
C PHE A 437 10.16 -14.04 -7.01
N PHE A 438 10.44 -13.28 -5.96
CA PHE A 438 11.48 -13.63 -5.00
C PHE A 438 11.12 -14.89 -4.19
N HIS A 439 9.85 -15.03 -3.80
CA HIS A 439 9.31 -16.24 -3.15
C HIS A 439 9.49 -17.47 -4.04
N THR A 440 9.02 -17.39 -5.30
CA THR A 440 9.07 -18.51 -6.26
C THR A 440 10.49 -18.86 -6.66
N VAL A 441 11.40 -17.89 -6.80
CA VAL A 441 12.83 -18.21 -7.02
C VAL A 441 13.40 -18.91 -5.79
N LEU A 442 13.21 -18.36 -4.58
CA LEU A 442 13.81 -18.92 -3.37
C LEU A 442 13.31 -20.34 -3.06
N GLU A 443 12.00 -20.56 -3.04
CA GLU A 443 11.37 -21.86 -2.75
C GLU A 443 11.75 -22.99 -3.72
N ASN A 444 12.26 -22.66 -4.92
CA ASN A 444 12.70 -23.64 -5.91
C ASN A 444 14.22 -23.71 -6.08
N SER A 445 14.97 -22.77 -5.50
CA SER A 445 16.44 -22.74 -5.51
C SER A 445 17.06 -23.74 -4.53
N LEU A 446 18.39 -23.92 -4.61
CA LEU A 446 19.16 -24.67 -3.60
C LEU A 446 19.12 -24.00 -2.21
N ALA A 447 18.90 -22.69 -2.14
CA ALA A 447 18.87 -21.91 -0.90
C ALA A 447 17.50 -21.92 -0.20
N CYS A 448 16.58 -22.82 -0.57
CA CYS A 448 15.20 -22.81 -0.06
C CYS A 448 15.09 -22.93 1.47
N GLU A 449 16.06 -23.57 2.14
CA GLU A 449 16.15 -23.66 3.62
C GLU A 449 16.49 -22.35 4.35
N THR A 450 16.84 -21.31 3.60
CA THR A 450 17.04 -19.96 4.15
C THR A 450 15.74 -19.17 4.32
N LEU A 451 14.63 -19.64 3.73
CA LEU A 451 13.34 -18.94 3.77
C LEU A 451 12.72 -18.93 5.18
N VAL A 452 12.43 -17.73 5.66
CA VAL A 452 11.61 -17.47 6.86
C VAL A 452 10.31 -16.81 6.43
N ASP A 453 9.16 -17.41 6.78
CA ASP A 453 7.80 -16.89 6.47
C ASP A 453 7.38 -15.70 7.37
N ASN A 454 8.26 -14.71 7.46
CA ASN A 454 8.04 -13.41 8.08
C ASN A 454 8.93 -12.41 7.34
N ASN A 455 8.35 -11.30 6.86
CA ASN A 455 9.10 -10.22 6.21
C ASN A 455 9.47 -9.07 7.15
N LEU A 456 9.30 -9.27 8.46
CA LEU A 456 9.63 -8.31 9.50
C LEU A 456 8.77 -7.03 9.48
N ARG A 457 7.58 -7.07 8.87
CA ARG A 457 6.69 -5.90 8.75
C ARG A 457 5.30 -6.02 9.38
N VAL A 458 4.79 -4.88 9.84
CA VAL A 458 3.37 -4.66 10.13
C VAL A 458 2.71 -3.87 8.99
N THR A 459 1.73 -4.46 8.31
CA THR A 459 1.05 -3.83 7.16
C THR A 459 -0.44 -3.63 7.47
N ASN A 460 -0.94 -2.38 7.43
CA ASN A 460 -2.28 -2.03 7.92
C ASN A 460 -3.43 -2.40 6.93
N TRP A 461 -3.69 -3.71 6.80
CA TRP A 461 -4.72 -4.25 5.91
C TRP A 461 -6.15 -4.20 6.48
N ASN A 462 -6.87 -3.09 6.29
CA ASN A 462 -8.34 -3.06 6.37
C ASN A 462 -8.96 -3.16 4.97
N ARG A 463 -9.43 -4.36 4.60
CA ARG A 463 -9.98 -4.65 3.26
C ARG A 463 -11.31 -3.95 2.97
N LYS A 464 -12.11 -3.58 3.99
CA LYS A 464 -13.37 -2.86 3.78
C LYS A 464 -13.14 -1.45 3.21
N LEU A 465 -12.01 -0.85 3.57
CA LEU A 465 -11.58 0.48 3.15
C LEU A 465 -10.63 0.42 1.95
N GLY A 466 -9.56 -0.38 2.01
CA GLY A 466 -8.47 -0.38 1.02
C GLY A 466 -8.68 -1.20 -0.26
N CYS A 467 -9.78 -1.97 -0.40
CA CYS A 467 -10.08 -2.74 -1.62
C CYS A 467 -11.24 -2.12 -2.41
N LYS A 468 -10.98 -1.01 -3.11
CA LYS A 468 -11.98 -0.27 -3.91
C LYS A 468 -11.77 -0.32 -5.43
N CYS A 469 -10.82 -1.12 -5.92
CA CYS A 469 -10.40 -1.13 -7.33
C CYS A 469 -9.98 0.27 -7.86
N GLN A 470 -9.37 1.11 -7.01
CA GLN A 470 -9.00 2.49 -7.36
C GLN A 470 -8.03 2.61 -8.55
N TYR A 471 -7.24 1.55 -8.81
CA TYR A 471 -6.21 1.48 -9.85
C TYR A 471 -6.69 1.08 -11.25
N LYS A 472 -8.01 0.91 -11.48
CA LYS A 472 -8.59 0.51 -12.79
C LYS A 472 -8.20 1.40 -13.99
N HIS A 473 -7.67 2.60 -13.75
CA HIS A 473 -7.22 3.54 -14.78
C HIS A 473 -5.71 3.40 -15.11
N ILE A 474 -5.00 2.55 -14.38
CA ILE A 474 -3.54 2.27 -14.51
C ILE A 474 -3.30 0.79 -14.85
N VAL A 475 -4.21 -0.09 -14.43
CA VAL A 475 -4.10 -1.55 -14.58
C VAL A 475 -5.46 -2.15 -14.93
N ASP A 476 -5.49 -3.12 -15.85
CA ASP A 476 -6.66 -3.93 -16.21
C ASP A 476 -7.04 -4.97 -15.12
N TRP A 477 -6.95 -4.60 -13.84
CA TRP A 477 -7.20 -5.45 -12.67
C TRP A 477 -7.71 -4.67 -11.45
N CYS A 478 -8.24 -5.40 -10.46
CA CYS A 478 -8.73 -4.84 -9.20
C CYS A 478 -7.68 -5.00 -8.08
N GLY A 479 -7.00 -3.90 -7.73
CA GLY A 479 -6.08 -3.85 -6.61
C GLY A 479 -6.71 -3.57 -5.24
N CYS A 480 -5.93 -3.84 -4.20
CA CYS A 480 -6.11 -3.32 -2.85
C CYS A 480 -4.85 -2.53 -2.44
N SER A 481 -4.95 -1.73 -1.38
CA SER A 481 -3.78 -1.18 -0.68
C SER A 481 -3.99 -1.15 0.83
N PRO A 482 -2.89 -1.15 1.62
CA PRO A 482 -2.98 -0.90 3.06
C PRO A 482 -3.43 0.53 3.33
N ASN A 483 -3.93 0.75 4.53
CA ASN A 483 -4.37 2.04 5.03
C ASN A 483 -3.20 2.68 5.78
N ASP A 484 -3.32 3.97 6.07
CA ASP A 484 -2.36 4.63 6.94
C ASP A 484 -2.67 4.33 8.41
N PHE A 485 -1.65 4.32 9.25
CA PHE A 485 -1.82 4.18 10.70
C PHE A 485 -2.36 5.46 11.33
N LYS A 486 -2.98 5.30 12.49
CA LYS A 486 -3.49 6.37 13.36
C LYS A 486 -3.02 6.13 14.81
N PRO A 487 -3.13 7.09 15.75
CA PRO A 487 -2.60 6.94 17.12
C PRO A 487 -3.16 5.71 17.83
N GLN A 488 -4.46 5.44 17.64
CA GLN A 488 -5.17 4.25 18.12
C GLN A 488 -4.59 2.89 17.65
N ASP A 489 -3.78 2.87 16.58
CA ASP A 489 -3.12 1.66 16.10
C ASP A 489 -1.76 1.41 16.80
N PHE A 490 -1.26 2.32 17.64
CA PHE A 490 0.08 2.23 18.23
C PHE A 490 0.33 0.91 19.00
N LEU A 491 -0.66 0.42 19.74
CA LEU A 491 -0.60 -0.90 20.41
C LEU A 491 -0.38 -2.08 19.45
N ARG A 492 -0.76 -1.94 18.17
CA ARG A 492 -0.52 -2.95 17.13
C ARG A 492 0.91 -2.88 16.58
N LEU A 493 1.56 -1.71 16.67
CA LEU A 493 2.96 -1.51 16.28
C LEU A 493 3.92 -2.05 17.35
N GLN A 494 3.49 -2.09 18.61
CA GLN A 494 4.23 -2.68 19.74
C GLN A 494 4.06 -4.21 19.88
N GLN A 495 3.38 -4.91 18.97
CA GLN A 495 3.10 -6.35 19.12
C GLN A 495 4.36 -7.22 19.07
N VAL A 496 4.72 -7.81 20.21
CA VAL A 496 5.91 -8.67 20.39
C VAL A 496 5.70 -10.13 19.91
N SER A 497 4.52 -10.49 19.39
CA SER A 497 4.17 -11.89 19.04
C SER A 497 5.00 -12.49 17.89
N ARG A 498 5.74 -11.66 17.15
CA ARG A 498 6.71 -12.03 16.11
C ARG A 498 7.68 -10.87 15.90
N PRO A 499 8.93 -11.09 15.48
CA PRO A 499 9.86 -9.99 15.21
C PRO A 499 9.36 -9.13 14.03
N THR A 500 9.22 -7.82 14.27
CA THR A 500 8.90 -6.81 13.25
C THR A 500 9.66 -5.51 13.53
N PHE A 501 10.33 -4.99 12.51
CA PHE A 501 11.21 -3.82 12.62
C PHE A 501 10.70 -2.61 11.83
N PHE A 502 9.70 -2.81 10.94
CA PHE A 502 9.09 -1.74 10.16
C PHE A 502 7.57 -1.89 10.07
N ALA A 503 6.89 -0.78 9.80
CA ALA A 503 5.47 -0.78 9.52
C ALA A 503 5.11 0.11 8.32
N ARG A 504 3.95 -0.17 7.69
CA ARG A 504 3.36 0.69 6.65
C ARG A 504 1.81 0.62 6.59
N LYS A 505 1.12 1.71 6.25
CA LYS A 505 1.65 2.98 5.72
C LYS A 505 1.57 4.14 6.71
N PHE A 506 2.38 5.15 6.48
CA PHE A 506 2.35 6.45 7.14
C PHE A 506 2.38 7.56 6.09
N GLU A 507 1.47 8.52 6.19
CA GLU A 507 1.42 9.73 5.35
C GLU A 507 1.15 10.93 6.26
N SER A 508 2.08 11.88 6.32
CA SER A 508 2.04 13.02 7.25
C SER A 508 0.95 14.05 6.90
N THR A 509 0.44 14.02 5.66
CA THR A 509 -0.78 14.73 5.27
C THR A 509 -2.05 14.07 5.82
N VAL A 510 -1.97 12.83 6.33
CA VAL A 510 -3.12 12.03 6.77
C VAL A 510 -3.15 11.89 8.29
N ASN A 511 -2.01 11.65 8.93
CA ASN A 511 -1.81 11.77 10.38
C ASN A 511 -0.30 11.77 10.68
N GLN A 512 0.19 12.88 11.23
CA GLN A 512 1.56 13.01 11.72
C GLN A 512 1.67 12.58 13.19
N GLU A 513 0.60 12.68 13.98
CA GLU A 513 0.60 12.33 15.41
C GLU A 513 1.14 10.92 15.69
N VAL A 514 0.75 9.90 14.90
CA VAL A 514 1.26 8.53 15.07
C VAL A 514 2.78 8.42 14.82
N LEU A 515 3.35 9.25 13.95
CA LEU A 515 4.80 9.32 13.72
C LEU A 515 5.52 10.03 14.87
N GLU A 516 4.89 11.05 15.47
CA GLU A 516 5.42 11.72 16.67
C GLU A 516 5.45 10.78 17.88
N ILE A 517 4.41 9.96 18.07
CA ILE A 517 4.36 8.92 19.10
C ILE A 517 5.45 7.85 18.86
N LEU A 518 5.66 7.42 17.61
CA LEU A 518 6.72 6.47 17.26
C LEU A 518 8.13 7.04 17.48
N ASP A 519 8.39 8.28 17.05
CA ASP A 519 9.68 8.93 17.25
C ASP A 519 10.00 9.08 18.74
N PHE A 520 9.01 9.52 19.54
CA PHE A 520 9.16 9.61 20.99
C PHE A 520 9.42 8.24 21.63
N HIS A 521 8.74 7.19 21.17
CA HIS A 521 8.93 5.83 21.69
C HIS A 521 10.32 5.25 21.37
N LEU A 522 10.85 5.51 20.17
CA LEU A 522 12.11 4.95 19.69
C LEU A 522 13.35 5.77 20.10
N TYR A 523 13.23 7.10 20.14
CA TYR A 523 14.37 8.01 20.26
C TYR A 523 14.22 9.06 21.37
N GLY A 524 13.08 9.09 22.08
CA GLY A 524 12.79 10.05 23.14
C GLY A 524 12.33 11.42 22.64
N SER A 525 12.19 12.36 23.57
CA SER A 525 11.76 13.73 23.26
C SER A 525 12.82 14.54 22.52
N TYR A 526 12.38 15.38 21.58
CA TYR A 526 13.17 16.51 21.11
C TYR A 526 13.47 17.51 22.25
N PRO A 527 14.58 18.27 22.18
CA PRO A 527 14.89 19.29 23.18
C PRO A 527 13.74 20.30 23.39
N PRO A 528 13.51 20.79 24.62
CA PRO A 528 12.51 21.82 24.89
C PRO A 528 12.71 23.06 24.01
N GLY A 529 11.60 23.62 23.51
CA GLY A 529 11.64 24.78 22.61
C GLY A 529 11.96 24.46 21.14
N THR A 530 12.15 23.18 20.76
CA THR A 530 12.27 22.80 19.34
C THR A 530 11.00 23.24 18.58
N PRO A 531 11.11 24.13 17.58
CA PRO A 531 9.94 24.66 16.87
C PRO A 531 9.34 23.62 15.92
N ALA A 532 8.10 23.87 15.48
CA ALA A 532 7.47 23.21 14.34
C ALA A 532 7.31 21.67 14.41
N LEU A 533 7.44 21.04 15.59
CA LEU A 533 7.27 19.58 15.74
C LEU A 533 5.91 19.07 15.24
N LYS A 534 4.83 19.77 15.60
CA LYS A 534 3.44 19.50 15.18
C LYS A 534 3.11 19.97 13.75
N ALA A 535 4.08 20.52 13.02
CA ALA A 535 3.83 21.19 11.74
C ALA A 535 4.39 20.39 10.56
N TYR A 536 3.61 20.30 9.49
CA TYR A 536 4.00 19.62 8.26
C TYR A 536 3.81 20.51 7.04
N TRP A 537 4.73 20.39 6.08
CA TRP A 537 4.69 21.12 4.82
C TRP A 537 5.00 20.17 3.68
N GLU A 538 4.19 20.24 2.62
CA GLU A 538 4.38 19.44 1.41
C GLU A 538 4.25 20.29 0.16
N ASN A 539 5.29 20.27 -0.68
CA ASN A 539 5.28 20.98 -1.94
C ASN A 539 4.23 20.37 -2.88
N THR A 540 3.34 21.19 -3.44
CA THR A 540 2.42 20.75 -4.52
C THR A 540 2.81 21.31 -5.88
N TYR A 541 3.65 22.34 -5.90
CA TYR A 541 4.17 22.95 -7.11
C TYR A 541 5.51 23.63 -6.87
N ASP A 542 6.40 23.53 -7.85
CA ASP A 542 7.71 24.15 -7.86
C ASP A 542 8.02 24.65 -9.29
N ALA A 543 8.55 25.87 -9.43
CA ALA A 543 8.70 26.52 -10.74
C ALA A 543 9.62 25.76 -11.70
N ALA A 544 10.55 24.94 -11.20
CA ALA A 544 11.41 24.11 -12.05
C ALA A 544 10.65 22.93 -12.72
N ASP A 545 9.41 22.63 -12.31
CA ASP A 545 8.51 21.72 -13.05
C ASP A 545 7.81 22.42 -14.24
N GLY A 546 7.92 23.75 -14.34
CA GLY A 546 7.23 24.57 -15.35
C GLY A 546 5.72 24.73 -15.12
N PRO A 547 5.05 25.66 -15.83
CA PRO A 547 3.64 25.95 -15.63
C PRO A 547 2.72 24.76 -15.96
N SER A 548 3.16 23.83 -16.81
CA SER A 548 2.47 22.57 -17.14
C SER A 548 2.31 21.61 -15.95
N GLY A 549 3.03 21.83 -14.84
CA GLY A 549 2.81 21.12 -13.57
C GLY A 549 1.52 21.52 -12.85
N LEU A 550 0.89 22.63 -13.24
CA LEU A 550 -0.39 23.10 -12.71
C LEU A 550 -1.51 22.92 -13.74
N SER A 551 -2.73 22.73 -13.24
CA SER A 551 -3.94 22.95 -14.05
C SER A 551 -4.25 24.45 -14.13
N ASP A 552 -4.97 24.86 -15.17
CA ASP A 552 -5.44 26.25 -15.34
C ASP A 552 -6.20 26.76 -14.10
N VAL A 553 -6.94 25.86 -13.42
CA VAL A 553 -7.65 26.13 -12.17
C VAL A 553 -6.69 26.55 -11.07
N MET A 554 -5.62 25.78 -10.85
CA MET A 554 -4.64 26.03 -9.79
C MET A 554 -3.81 27.26 -10.11
N LEU A 555 -3.40 27.43 -11.37
CA LEU A 555 -2.66 28.61 -11.82
C LEU A 555 -3.49 29.90 -11.64
N THR A 556 -4.77 29.87 -12.03
CA THR A 556 -5.70 30.99 -11.84
C THR A 556 -5.91 31.29 -10.35
N ALA A 557 -6.12 30.24 -9.54
CA ALA A 557 -6.33 30.38 -8.11
C ALA A 557 -5.10 30.99 -7.42
N TYR A 558 -3.93 30.38 -7.55
CA TYR A 558 -2.70 30.83 -6.88
C TYR A 558 -2.27 32.24 -7.32
N THR A 559 -2.39 32.59 -8.60
CA THR A 559 -2.10 33.96 -9.06
C THR A 559 -3.12 34.98 -8.55
N ALA A 560 -4.40 34.60 -8.41
CA ALA A 560 -5.42 35.47 -7.80
C ALA A 560 -5.18 35.68 -6.30
N PHE A 561 -4.80 34.61 -5.57
CA PHE A 561 -4.49 34.69 -4.15
C PHE A 561 -3.27 35.55 -3.88
N ALA A 562 -2.20 35.43 -4.68
CA ALA A 562 -1.04 36.31 -4.55
C ALA A 562 -1.43 37.79 -4.74
N ARG A 563 -2.18 38.13 -5.80
CA ARG A 563 -2.70 39.50 -6.00
C ARG A 563 -3.52 40.01 -4.81
N LEU A 564 -4.38 39.16 -4.24
CA LEU A 564 -5.19 39.50 -3.06
C LEU A 564 -4.32 39.75 -1.82
N SER A 565 -3.29 38.93 -1.60
CA SER A 565 -2.35 39.09 -0.49
C SER A 565 -1.53 40.38 -0.59
N LEU A 566 -1.05 40.73 -1.79
CA LEU A 566 -0.33 41.99 -2.01
C LEU A 566 -1.23 43.22 -1.82
N HIS A 567 -2.49 43.16 -2.29
CA HIS A 567 -3.48 44.20 -2.02
C HIS A 567 -3.74 44.35 -0.52
N HIS A 568 -3.93 43.23 0.21
CA HIS A 568 -4.13 43.25 1.65
C HIS A 568 -2.95 43.88 2.39
N ALA A 569 -1.71 43.51 2.04
CA ALA A 569 -0.50 44.10 2.62
C ALA A 569 -0.41 45.62 2.39
N ALA A 570 -0.77 46.09 1.19
CA ALA A 570 -0.82 47.51 0.88
C ALA A 570 -1.91 48.27 1.66
N THR A 571 -3.04 47.63 1.99
CA THR A 571 -4.13 48.24 2.79
C THR A 571 -3.94 48.14 4.31
N ALA A 572 -3.16 47.16 4.79
CA ALA A 572 -2.90 46.96 6.22
C ALA A 572 -1.79 47.88 6.76
N ALA A 573 -1.02 48.52 5.89
CA ALA A 573 -0.02 49.51 6.28
C ALA A 573 -0.69 50.79 6.84
N PRO A 574 -0.16 51.40 7.92
CA PRO A 574 -0.74 52.61 8.52
C PRO A 574 -0.69 53.80 7.54
N PRO A 575 -1.58 54.81 7.69
CA PRO A 575 -1.74 55.90 6.70
C PRO A 575 -0.56 56.87 6.56
N MET A 576 0.44 56.80 7.44
CA MET A 576 1.74 57.49 7.26
C MET A 576 2.89 56.54 6.88
N GLY A 577 2.57 55.29 6.56
CA GLY A 577 3.51 54.32 6.02
C GLY A 577 3.91 54.68 4.60
N THR A 578 5.22 54.90 4.41
CA THR A 578 5.92 55.01 3.14
C THR A 578 5.52 53.93 2.12
N PRO A 579 5.71 54.15 0.80
CA PRO A 579 5.33 53.23 -0.29
C PRO A 579 6.03 51.84 -0.31
N LEU A 580 6.72 51.47 0.76
CA LEU A 580 7.46 50.22 0.96
C LEU A 580 6.58 48.96 0.92
N CYS A 581 5.30 49.05 1.32
CA CYS A 581 4.38 47.89 1.35
C CYS A 581 3.51 47.76 0.08
N ARG A 582 3.82 48.50 -0.99
CA ARG A 582 3.16 48.33 -2.30
C ARG A 582 4.06 47.49 -3.21
N PHE A 583 3.48 46.42 -3.75
CA PHE A 583 4.19 45.41 -4.54
C PHE A 583 3.39 45.05 -5.77
N GLU A 584 4.07 44.87 -6.90
CA GLU A 584 3.49 44.27 -8.11
C GLU A 584 4.00 42.83 -8.28
N PRO A 585 3.14 41.85 -8.62
CA PRO A 585 3.55 40.47 -8.81
C PRO A 585 4.38 40.31 -10.09
N ARG A 586 5.54 39.66 -10.00
CA ARG A 586 6.40 39.40 -11.15
C ARG A 586 6.24 37.95 -11.61
N GLY A 587 5.66 37.75 -12.78
CA GLY A 587 5.49 36.43 -13.39
C GLY A 587 4.47 35.54 -12.66
N LEU A 588 4.74 34.23 -12.65
CA LEU A 588 3.92 33.22 -11.98
C LEU A 588 4.46 32.92 -10.57
N PRO A 589 3.67 32.25 -9.70
CA PRO A 589 4.17 31.72 -8.43
C PRO A 589 5.44 30.88 -8.61
N SER A 590 6.33 30.94 -7.63
CA SER A 590 7.61 30.24 -7.61
C SER A 590 7.50 28.85 -6.99
N SER A 591 6.71 28.70 -5.93
CA SER A 591 6.36 27.41 -5.34
C SER A 591 5.06 27.50 -4.55
N VAL A 592 4.42 26.35 -4.32
CA VAL A 592 3.25 26.26 -3.44
C VAL A 592 3.36 25.05 -2.51
N HIS A 593 3.15 25.28 -1.22
CA HIS A 593 3.14 24.24 -0.20
C HIS A 593 1.76 24.11 0.43
N LEU A 594 1.32 22.88 0.72
CA LEU A 594 0.30 22.62 1.73
C LEU A 594 0.93 22.84 3.10
N TYR A 595 0.21 23.50 4.01
CA TYR A 595 0.62 23.67 5.40
C TYR A 595 -0.37 23.01 6.35
N PHE A 596 0.16 22.23 7.29
CA PHE A 596 -0.58 21.54 8.35
C PHE A 596 0.02 21.88 9.70
N TYR A 597 -0.84 21.98 10.70
CA TYR A 597 -0.45 22.13 12.10
C TYR A 597 -1.38 21.27 12.94
N ASP A 598 -0.80 20.39 13.76
CA ASP A 598 -1.50 19.47 14.65
C ASP A 598 -2.55 18.61 13.91
N ASP A 599 -2.15 18.04 12.77
CA ASP A 599 -2.98 17.31 11.80
C ASP A 599 -4.17 18.08 11.17
N HIS A 600 -4.28 19.38 11.42
CA HIS A 600 -5.26 20.25 10.78
C HIS A 600 -4.64 21.04 9.62
N PHE A 601 -5.30 21.02 8.47
CA PHE A 601 -4.89 21.82 7.31
C PHE A 601 -5.10 23.31 7.56
N GLN A 602 -4.01 24.05 7.46
CA GLN A 602 -3.94 25.48 7.71
C GLN A 602 -4.08 26.30 6.43
N GLY A 603 -3.90 25.67 5.26
CA GLY A 603 -4.01 26.34 3.96
C GLY A 603 -2.82 26.11 3.05
N TYR A 604 -2.67 27.01 2.08
CA TYR A 604 -1.58 27.00 1.11
C TYR A 604 -0.58 28.12 1.42
N LEU A 605 0.71 27.84 1.32
CA LEU A 605 1.77 28.86 1.30
C LEU A 605 2.19 29.05 -0.15
N VAL A 606 1.92 30.24 -0.70
CA VAL A 606 2.23 30.59 -2.08
C VAL A 606 3.43 31.51 -2.08
N THR A 607 4.56 31.05 -2.62
CA THR A 607 5.79 31.84 -2.75
C THR A 607 5.78 32.51 -4.12
N GLN A 608 6.00 33.83 -4.20
CA GLN A 608 6.06 34.56 -5.48
C GLN A 608 7.07 35.71 -5.44
N ALA A 609 7.79 35.89 -6.56
CA ALA A 609 8.62 37.06 -6.81
C ALA A 609 7.77 38.32 -7.04
N VAL A 610 8.17 39.43 -6.45
CA VAL A 610 7.45 40.71 -6.49
C VAL A 610 8.39 41.88 -6.75
N GLN A 611 7.85 42.98 -7.26
CA GLN A 611 8.56 44.24 -7.47
C GLN A 611 7.99 45.31 -6.52
N PRO A 612 8.79 45.82 -5.56
CA PRO A 612 8.37 46.96 -4.74
C PRO A 612 8.10 48.21 -5.60
N SER A 613 7.07 48.98 -5.24
CA SER A 613 6.72 50.24 -5.93
C SER A 613 7.66 51.40 -5.57
N ALA A 614 8.28 51.36 -4.39
CA ALA A 614 9.49 52.14 -4.13
C ALA A 614 10.64 51.49 -4.92
N GLN A 615 11.35 52.26 -5.74
CA GLN A 615 12.39 51.74 -6.64
C GLN A 615 13.43 50.93 -5.85
N GLY A 616 13.47 49.61 -6.09
CA GLY A 616 14.25 48.66 -5.32
C GLY A 616 14.42 47.32 -6.04
N PRO A 617 15.25 46.41 -5.50
CA PRO A 617 15.41 45.07 -6.06
C PRO A 617 14.10 44.28 -6.03
N ALA A 618 13.98 43.28 -6.90
CA ALA A 618 12.86 42.34 -6.83
C ALA A 618 13.01 41.47 -5.57
N GLU A 619 11.92 41.31 -4.83
CA GLU A 619 11.85 40.53 -3.60
C GLU A 619 11.10 39.21 -3.84
N THR A 620 11.15 38.29 -2.88
CA THR A 620 10.32 37.08 -2.89
C THR A 620 9.52 37.02 -1.60
N LEU A 621 8.20 36.96 -1.73
CA LEU A 621 7.29 36.89 -0.60
C LEU A 621 6.60 35.53 -0.54
N GLU A 622 6.44 34.99 0.67
CA GLU A 622 5.58 33.85 0.94
C GLU A 622 4.25 34.33 1.54
N MET A 623 3.15 33.86 0.98
CA MET A 623 1.80 34.34 1.27
C MET A 623 0.96 33.18 1.78
N TRP A 624 0.53 33.26 3.04
CA TRP A 624 -0.33 32.24 3.64
C TRP A 624 -1.80 32.48 3.30
N LEU A 625 -2.34 31.57 2.50
CA LEU A 625 -3.74 31.49 2.13
C LEU A 625 -4.47 30.48 3.02
N MET A 626 -5.30 30.97 3.94
CA MET A 626 -6.24 30.15 4.68
C MET A 626 -7.65 30.21 4.03
N PRO A 627 -8.25 29.08 3.65
CA PRO A 627 -9.61 29.07 3.11
C PRO A 627 -10.64 29.36 4.20
N GLN A 628 -11.47 30.39 4.02
CA GLN A 628 -12.55 30.71 4.94
C GLN A 628 -13.84 29.96 4.58
N GLY A 629 -14.21 28.98 5.41
CA GLY A 629 -15.48 28.25 5.30
C GLY A 629 -15.89 27.72 6.67
N SER A 630 -17.13 28.00 7.08
CA SER A 630 -17.73 27.44 8.29
C SER A 630 -19.05 26.75 7.94
N LEU A 631 -19.21 25.50 8.39
CA LEU A 631 -20.48 24.79 8.29
C LEU A 631 -21.50 25.46 9.22
N LYS A 632 -22.46 26.18 8.64
CA LYS A 632 -23.56 26.80 9.38
C LYS A 632 -24.74 25.85 9.42
N LEU A 633 -24.88 25.08 10.51
CA LEU A 633 -26.05 24.27 10.77
C LEU A 633 -27.24 25.17 11.11
N LEU A 634 -28.25 25.20 10.23
CA LEU A 634 -29.47 25.99 10.41
C LEU A 634 -30.56 25.14 11.08
N GLY A 635 -30.78 25.38 12.37
CA GLY A 635 -31.88 24.80 13.15
C GLY A 635 -31.43 23.78 14.21
N ARG A 636 -32.00 23.88 15.41
CA ARG A 636 -31.97 22.82 16.42
C ARG A 636 -33.18 21.91 16.22
N SER A 637 -33.00 20.87 15.41
CA SER A 637 -33.90 19.72 15.34
C SER A 637 -33.15 18.49 15.85
N ASP A 638 -33.75 17.73 16.76
CA ASP A 638 -33.16 16.51 17.31
C ASP A 638 -32.89 15.44 16.22
N GLN A 639 -33.47 15.62 15.03
CA GLN A 639 -33.26 14.80 13.84
C GLN A 639 -31.92 15.06 13.12
N ALA A 640 -31.25 16.19 13.37
CA ALA A 640 -29.95 16.52 12.78
C ALA A 640 -28.74 15.99 13.58
N SER A 641 -28.98 15.23 14.66
CA SER A 641 -28.00 14.78 15.66
C SER A 641 -26.85 13.88 15.15
N ARG A 642 -26.89 13.43 13.89
CA ARG A 642 -25.87 12.56 13.29
C ARG A 642 -24.93 13.25 12.31
N LEU A 643 -25.23 14.47 11.85
CA LEU A 643 -24.39 15.20 10.90
C LEU A 643 -23.24 15.89 11.64
N GLN A 644 -22.01 15.40 11.43
CA GLN A 644 -20.81 15.94 12.09
C GLN A 644 -20.04 16.93 11.19
N SER A 645 -20.01 16.69 9.89
CA SER A 645 -19.36 17.54 8.89
C SER A 645 -20.06 17.40 7.54
N LEU A 646 -19.98 18.44 6.71
CA LEU A 646 -20.46 18.44 5.33
C LEU A 646 -19.43 19.19 4.49
N GLU A 647 -18.94 18.56 3.43
CA GLU A 647 -17.96 19.12 2.52
C GLU A 647 -18.39 18.94 1.06
N ASN A 648 -18.00 19.89 0.21
CA ASN A 648 -18.22 19.83 -1.22
C ASN A 648 -16.86 19.93 -1.94
N ARG A 649 -16.56 18.98 -2.84
CA ARG A 649 -15.21 18.82 -3.43
C ARG A 649 -15.25 18.69 -4.95
N GLY A 650 -14.15 19.11 -5.60
CA GLY A 650 -13.85 18.78 -7.00
C GLY A 650 -13.31 17.35 -7.15
N LEU A 651 -13.13 16.89 -8.39
CA LEU A 651 -12.91 15.47 -8.69
C LEU A 651 -11.47 15.10 -9.13
N SER A 652 -10.56 16.08 -9.22
CA SER A 652 -9.36 15.97 -10.06
C SER A 652 -8.03 16.55 -9.53
N MET A 653 -7.87 16.86 -8.23
CA MET A 653 -6.69 17.65 -7.76
C MET A 653 -5.82 17.02 -6.65
N LEU A 654 -5.62 15.70 -6.64
CA LEU A 654 -4.46 14.96 -6.07
C LEU A 654 -4.59 13.44 -6.35
N PRO A 655 -3.51 12.63 -6.30
CA PRO A 655 -3.58 11.17 -6.47
C PRO A 655 -4.50 10.49 -5.45
N ARG A 656 -5.40 9.64 -5.92
CA ARG A 656 -6.47 9.00 -5.14
C ARG A 656 -5.96 7.82 -4.30
N LEU A 657 -5.25 8.09 -3.21
CA LEU A 657 -4.81 7.08 -2.26
C LEU A 657 -5.43 7.23 -0.86
N VAL A 658 -5.76 8.46 -0.46
CA VAL A 658 -6.63 8.77 0.70
C VAL A 658 -7.69 9.80 0.27
N SER A 659 -8.79 9.91 1.03
CA SER A 659 -9.88 10.86 0.78
C SER A 659 -9.51 12.30 1.15
N ASN A 660 -8.48 12.86 0.50
CA ASN A 660 -7.85 14.12 0.89
C ASN A 660 -8.88 15.27 1.02
N SER A 661 -8.98 15.76 2.26
CA SER A 661 -10.02 16.64 2.81
C SER A 661 -9.64 18.11 2.75
N TRP A 662 -9.00 18.51 1.65
CA TRP A 662 -8.47 19.87 1.50
C TRP A 662 -9.44 20.70 0.64
N PRO A 663 -9.79 21.93 1.05
CA PRO A 663 -10.62 22.84 0.26
C PRO A 663 -10.05 23.03 -1.15
N GLN A 664 -10.89 22.80 -2.16
CA GLN A 664 -10.52 22.84 -3.57
C GLN A 664 -11.22 23.98 -4.30
N ALA A 665 -10.51 24.64 -5.20
CA ALA A 665 -11.13 25.48 -6.21
C ALA A 665 -11.91 24.61 -7.23
N VAL A 666 -13.13 25.02 -7.58
CA VAL A 666 -14.03 24.28 -8.49
C VAL A 666 -14.46 25.20 -9.63
N LEU A 667 -14.43 24.71 -10.87
CA LEU A 667 -14.95 25.41 -12.05
C LEU A 667 -16.37 24.95 -12.41
N PRO A 668 -17.16 25.73 -13.16
CA PRO A 668 -18.50 25.34 -13.65
C PRO A 668 -18.55 24.03 -14.45
N LEU A 669 -17.43 23.60 -15.03
CA LEU A 669 -17.31 22.37 -15.84
C LEU A 669 -16.90 21.13 -15.03
N GLN A 670 -16.68 21.24 -13.72
CA GLN A 670 -16.36 20.09 -12.87
C GLN A 670 -17.61 19.62 -12.10
N PRO A 671 -18.03 18.34 -12.22
CA PRO A 671 -19.12 17.82 -11.40
C PRO A 671 -18.68 17.75 -9.93
N PRO A 672 -19.31 18.52 -9.02
CA PRO A 672 -18.96 18.50 -7.61
C PRO A 672 -19.40 17.18 -6.95
N LYS A 673 -18.69 16.78 -5.90
CA LYS A 673 -19.09 15.69 -5.01
C LYS A 673 -19.30 16.22 -3.59
N ALA A 674 -20.53 16.08 -3.10
CA ALA A 674 -20.86 16.25 -1.69
C ALA A 674 -20.46 15.00 -0.88
N LEU A 675 -19.93 15.22 0.31
CA LEU A 675 -19.64 14.23 1.35
C LEU A 675 -20.26 14.75 2.65
N GLY A 676 -21.08 13.92 3.31
CA GLY A 676 -21.76 14.20 4.58
C GLY A 676 -22.28 12.92 5.23
#